data_AF-A0A9W5PXS7-F1
#
_entry.id   AF-A0A9W5PXS7-F1
#
_cell.length_a   1.000
_cell.length_b   1.000
_cell.length_c   1.000
_cell.angle_alpha   90.00
_cell.angle_beta   90.00
_cell.angle_gamma   90.00
#
_symmetry.space_group_name_H-M   'P 1'
#
loop_
_entity.id
_entity.type
_entity.pdbx_description
1 polymer ?
#
loop_
_entity_poly.entity_id
_entity_poly.type
_entity_poly.pdbx_seq_one_letter_code
_entity_poly.pdbx_strand_id
1 'polypeptide(L)'
;MEVTKLTKKPINVMTTSVLTVTMFFTPLTSVLLGQNGIAHAKETKAKDTNTEGKEAEARTFYIKGKGRVEQLREIDRRWFSFSPFEPTGLYAEPNEKITINVEGNQDIQAYIGTYSYDGSPDTFTLKPGENEISSAKGGILYLGNTNEKGKVKVNVTSGGNPIPYFELGKHTKADWDAMLKKYPNAYAVELKGKRSLFTVTYKKAKEFLEGKDPSTLIKKHDKAIRIQDKVSGLSKSYTGVAKADTHYVHFVEDYTKKDGWMYAMEYHTAYVSGAIKFVLDLESFKKDGWGPWHEAGHQRQQLPWLWSGLIDVTVNIYSLAVQRAFGNTSRLEAESMYEQVFSYLNKPQSEKNYDKIDDIFQKLAMFWQLDLAFGDNFYPKLHQMYRLISEKELNDISDDEKKQLFIQMASNVSNRNLTPFFEKWGLMPSEITKNKIKDLPKLEKEIWFGRDSKPIIENKIPEYHAPSGGTPIPQTVEVGFDETGFDPNNLVKNLPHNIKITGKIDMKPIAEAGSSVAKVEIIDQIGNKNMVFVPINGVYGDSILFQGLSNWNSATLTIDHAKKQLKAISPGKNEIIHPYFSNSYYSFKVYDKDTDAEKLSVSAIGTKGPGEFVNKINNFQFNYGDIVVVFHEEPDRLHLYNNNKEVLQDNAVHTKTYVITSTGFQAEYS
;
A
#
# COMPACT_ATOMS: atom_id res chain seq x y z
N MET A 1 9.97 10.44 -20.13
CA MET A 1 11.20 10.35 -19.31
C MET A 1 12.13 11.45 -19.77
N GLU A 2 12.32 12.50 -18.96
CA GLU A 2 13.48 13.38 -19.05
C GLU A 2 13.63 14.04 -17.67
N VAL A 3 14.75 13.76 -17.00
CA VAL A 3 15.06 14.19 -15.62
C VAL A 3 16.28 15.10 -15.69
N THR A 4 16.08 16.39 -15.43
CA THR A 4 17.18 17.36 -15.39
C THR A 4 17.64 17.57 -13.94
N LYS A 5 18.88 17.14 -13.66
CA LYS A 5 19.62 17.38 -12.41
C LYS A 5 20.01 18.86 -12.31
N LEU A 6 19.85 19.47 -11.13
CA LEU A 6 20.51 20.74 -10.81
C LEU A 6 21.29 20.62 -9.50
N THR A 7 22.52 21.11 -9.59
CA THR A 7 23.65 21.01 -8.69
C THR A 7 23.65 22.13 -7.64
N LYS A 8 24.05 21.81 -6.40
CA LYS A 8 24.36 22.77 -5.34
C LYS A 8 25.83 23.21 -5.40
N LYS A 9 26.10 24.50 -5.18
CA LYS A 9 27.35 25.02 -4.60
C LYS A 9 27.08 26.26 -3.74
N PRO A 10 27.95 26.58 -2.76
CA PRO A 10 27.59 27.26 -1.51
C PRO A 10 28.27 28.64 -1.33
N ILE A 11 28.12 29.19 -0.10
CA ILE A 11 28.97 30.20 0.59
C ILE A 11 28.36 31.64 0.60
N ASN A 12 28.01 32.20 1.77
CA ASN A 12 28.96 32.88 2.68
C ASN A 12 28.32 33.32 4.01
N VAL A 13 29.16 33.32 5.04
CA VAL A 13 28.90 33.72 6.43
C VAL A 13 29.11 35.23 6.58
N MET A 14 28.29 35.90 7.39
CA MET A 14 28.69 37.13 8.09
C MET A 14 28.25 37.09 9.55
N THR A 15 29.24 37.40 10.39
CA THR A 15 29.25 37.53 11.84
C THR A 15 28.80 38.92 12.31
N THR A 16 28.70 39.04 13.65
CA THR A 16 28.62 40.23 14.54
C THR A 16 27.22 40.57 15.07
N SER A 17 26.99 40.97 16.32
CA SER A 17 27.71 40.92 17.61
C SER A 17 26.75 41.39 18.72
N VAL A 18 26.76 40.70 19.87
CA VAL A 18 26.75 41.21 21.26
C VAL A 18 25.85 42.39 21.69
N LEU A 19 25.02 42.18 22.73
CA LEU A 19 25.00 42.88 24.05
C LEU A 19 23.77 42.38 24.87
N THR A 20 23.94 41.52 25.88
CA THR A 20 24.06 41.76 27.35
C THR A 20 22.79 42.18 28.12
N VAL A 21 22.43 41.27 29.06
CA VAL A 21 22.17 41.51 30.52
C VAL A 21 20.83 42.24 30.83
N THR A 22 19.92 41.73 31.66
CA THR A 22 20.09 41.47 33.10
C THR A 22 18.94 40.64 33.66
N MET A 23 19.27 39.75 34.60
CA MET A 23 18.37 39.00 35.48
C MET A 23 17.57 39.89 36.42
N PHE A 24 16.40 39.41 36.88
CA PHE A 24 16.08 39.39 38.31
C PHE A 24 15.27 38.12 38.65
N PHE A 25 15.90 37.26 39.45
CA PHE A 25 15.26 36.27 40.32
C PHE A 25 14.80 36.98 41.60
N THR A 26 13.75 36.46 42.27
CA THR A 26 13.69 36.10 43.71
C THR A 26 12.22 36.01 44.22
N PRO A 27 11.93 35.28 45.33
CA PRO A 27 11.07 34.09 45.26
C PRO A 27 10.02 34.08 46.42
N LEU A 28 9.64 32.87 46.86
CA LEU A 28 9.07 32.47 48.18
C LEU A 28 7.53 32.42 48.32
N THR A 29 6.93 31.21 48.38
CA THR A 29 6.58 30.35 49.55
C THR A 29 5.34 30.85 50.33
N SER A 30 4.18 30.20 50.17
CA SER A 30 3.64 29.07 50.95
C SER A 30 2.98 29.47 52.29
N VAL A 31 1.81 28.86 52.59
CA VAL A 31 1.36 28.29 53.90
C VAL A 31 -0.17 28.41 54.14
N LEU A 32 -0.81 27.21 54.10
CA LEU A 32 -1.81 26.56 55.00
C LEU A 32 -3.29 27.02 55.22
N LEU A 33 -4.11 25.94 55.30
CA LEU A 33 -5.37 25.67 56.07
C LEU A 33 -6.66 26.40 55.61
N GLY A 34 -7.86 25.79 55.51
CA GLY A 34 -8.37 24.45 55.79
C GLY A 34 -9.93 24.45 55.66
N GLN A 35 -10.52 23.24 55.61
CA GLN A 35 -11.91 22.83 55.89
C GLN A 35 -13.10 23.17 54.94
N ASN A 36 -13.68 22.07 54.42
CA ASN A 36 -15.09 21.66 54.26
C ASN A 36 -16.23 22.71 54.21
N GLY A 37 -17.08 22.60 53.19
CA GLY A 37 -18.44 23.13 53.21
C GLY A 37 -19.21 22.93 51.91
N ILE A 38 -20.15 21.97 51.90
CA ILE A 38 -21.16 21.78 50.86
C ILE A 38 -22.19 22.90 50.98
N ALA A 39 -22.48 23.64 49.90
CA ALA A 39 -23.77 24.30 49.72
C ALA A 39 -24.00 24.69 48.25
N HIS A 40 -25.07 24.14 47.68
CA HIS A 40 -25.78 24.72 46.54
C HIS A 40 -26.35 26.09 46.94
N ALA A 41 -26.05 27.13 46.15
CA ALA A 41 -26.88 28.32 46.06
C ALA A 41 -26.87 28.83 44.62
N LYS A 42 -28.07 28.86 44.02
CA LYS A 42 -28.39 29.63 42.83
C LYS A 42 -28.23 31.11 43.18
N GLU A 43 -27.49 31.86 42.36
CA GLU A 43 -27.76 33.28 42.21
C GLU A 43 -27.83 33.70 40.74
N THR A 44 -28.86 34.50 40.56
CA THR A 44 -29.43 35.22 39.43
C THR A 44 -28.44 35.99 38.54
N LYS A 45 -28.74 35.91 37.24
CA LYS A 45 -28.32 36.78 36.13
C LYS A 45 -27.83 38.20 36.51
N ALA A 46 -26.58 38.49 36.14
CA ALA A 46 -26.21 39.78 35.61
C ALA A 46 -25.98 39.63 34.09
N LYS A 47 -26.67 40.47 33.30
CA LYS A 47 -26.45 40.61 31.86
C LYS A 47 -25.10 41.29 31.68
N ASP A 48 -24.13 40.59 31.10
CA ASP A 48 -23.08 41.23 30.34
C ASP A 48 -23.24 40.91 28.86
N THR A 49 -23.11 41.98 28.11
CA THR A 49 -23.41 42.19 26.70
C THR A 49 -22.42 41.51 25.76
N ASN A 50 -22.94 41.08 24.61
CA ASN A 50 -22.22 40.82 23.36
C ASN A 50 -21.03 39.86 23.43
N THR A 51 -21.34 38.57 23.31
CA THR A 51 -20.47 37.64 22.57
C THR A 51 -21.36 36.87 21.62
N GLU A 52 -21.34 37.26 20.34
CA GLU A 52 -21.80 36.39 19.26
C GLU A 52 -21.04 35.08 19.41
N GLY A 53 -21.75 34.04 19.82
CA GLY A 53 -21.21 32.70 19.93
C GLY A 53 -20.72 32.25 18.56
N LYS A 54 -19.40 32.28 18.34
CA LYS A 54 -18.76 31.39 17.39
C LYS A 54 -19.10 29.97 17.85
N GLU A 55 -20.08 29.35 17.22
CA GLU A 55 -20.30 27.92 17.33
C GLU A 55 -18.98 27.26 16.93
N ALA A 56 -18.23 26.76 17.93
CA ALA A 56 -16.90 26.23 17.73
C ALA A 56 -17.02 24.94 16.90
N GLU A 57 -16.69 25.02 15.61
CA GLU A 57 -16.66 23.86 14.72
C GLU A 57 -15.76 22.78 15.34
N ALA A 58 -16.21 21.53 15.31
CA ALA A 58 -15.55 20.43 16.01
C ALA A 58 -14.14 20.18 15.43
N ARG A 59 -13.10 20.56 16.19
CA ARG A 59 -11.68 20.38 15.87
C ARG A 59 -11.08 19.10 16.47
N THR A 60 -11.94 18.17 16.88
CA THR A 60 -11.56 16.86 17.41
C THR A 60 -11.89 15.77 16.38
N PHE A 61 -10.88 15.00 16.02
CA PHE A 61 -10.95 13.94 15.01
C PHE A 61 -10.64 12.57 15.62
N TYR A 62 -11.31 11.54 15.15
CA TYR A 62 -11.10 10.15 15.56
C TYR A 62 -10.61 9.34 14.36
N ILE A 63 -9.28 9.30 14.17
CA ILE A 63 -8.67 8.73 12.97
C ILE A 63 -8.51 7.23 13.14
N LYS A 64 -9.31 6.48 12.39
CA LYS A 64 -9.25 5.01 12.38
C LYS A 64 -7.99 4.53 11.67
N GLY A 65 -7.30 3.56 12.26
CA GLY A 65 -6.23 2.83 11.59
C GLY A 65 -6.74 2.08 10.37
N LYS A 66 -6.21 2.38 9.19
CA LYS A 66 -6.57 1.75 7.91
C LYS A 66 -5.44 0.92 7.31
N GLY A 67 -4.27 0.88 7.94
CA GLY A 67 -3.05 0.28 7.40
C GLY A 67 -2.31 1.24 6.45
N ARG A 68 -1.15 0.80 5.96
CA ARG A 68 -0.36 1.55 4.97
C ARG A 68 -0.89 1.29 3.56
N VAL A 69 -1.06 2.35 2.79
CA VAL A 69 -1.65 2.26 1.44
C VAL A 69 -0.76 1.46 0.48
N GLU A 70 0.56 1.53 0.63
CA GLU A 70 1.54 0.84 -0.21
C GLU A 70 1.51 -0.68 0.03
N GLN A 71 1.37 -1.09 1.29
CA GLN A 71 1.21 -2.51 1.66
C GLN A 71 -0.09 -3.08 1.09
N LEU A 72 -1.20 -2.33 1.16
CA LEU A 72 -2.47 -2.75 0.59
C LEU A 72 -2.43 -2.81 -0.95
N ARG A 73 -1.73 -1.88 -1.58
CA ARG A 73 -1.46 -1.89 -3.03
C ARG A 73 -0.70 -3.16 -3.44
N GLU A 74 0.33 -3.54 -2.69
CA GLU A 74 1.12 -4.75 -2.93
C GLU A 74 0.28 -6.03 -2.72
N ILE A 75 -0.50 -6.09 -1.64
CA ILE A 75 -1.44 -7.18 -1.37
C ILE A 75 -2.43 -7.37 -2.53
N ASP A 76 -3.02 -6.27 -3.00
CA ASP A 76 -3.97 -6.30 -4.10
C ASP A 76 -3.31 -6.47 -5.48
N ARG A 77 -1.99 -6.25 -5.52
CA ARG A 77 -1.11 -6.25 -6.70
C ARG A 77 -1.43 -5.16 -7.70
N ARG A 78 -1.91 -4.04 -7.19
CA ARG A 78 -2.35 -2.89 -7.98
C ARG A 78 -1.15 -2.05 -8.37
N TRP A 79 -1.29 -1.28 -9.44
CA TRP A 79 -0.27 -0.31 -9.84
C TRP A 79 -0.16 0.83 -8.82
N PHE A 80 -1.29 1.46 -8.47
CA PHE A 80 -1.34 2.66 -7.64
C PHE A 80 -1.96 2.44 -6.27
N SER A 81 -1.47 3.15 -5.26
CA SER A 81 -2.12 3.26 -3.95
C SER A 81 -3.40 4.10 -4.00
N PHE A 82 -4.32 3.84 -3.09
CA PHE A 82 -5.44 4.75 -2.79
C PHE A 82 -4.98 5.88 -1.86
N SER A 83 -5.85 6.86 -1.60
CA SER A 83 -5.48 8.05 -0.83
C SER A 83 -5.19 7.72 0.63
N PRO A 84 -4.06 8.20 1.19
CA PRO A 84 -3.74 8.03 2.61
C PRO A 84 -4.54 9.00 3.50
N PHE A 85 -5.30 9.93 2.90
CA PHE A 85 -5.90 11.05 3.61
C PHE A 85 -7.17 10.69 4.38
N GLU A 86 -7.29 11.27 5.57
CA GLU A 86 -8.52 11.53 6.29
C GLU A 86 -8.72 13.06 6.33
N PRO A 87 -9.77 13.60 5.69
CA PRO A 87 -9.98 15.06 5.58
C PRO A 87 -10.36 15.68 6.92
N THR A 88 -9.87 16.90 7.16
CA THR A 88 -10.21 17.68 8.37
C THR A 88 -11.19 18.81 8.11
N GLY A 89 -11.33 19.26 6.85
CA GLY A 89 -12.08 20.47 6.51
C GLY A 89 -11.38 21.77 6.95
N LEU A 90 -10.07 21.73 7.22
CA LEU A 90 -9.26 22.88 7.62
C LEU A 90 -8.22 23.20 6.55
N TYR A 91 -8.06 24.48 6.24
CA TYR A 91 -7.07 25.04 5.31
C TYR A 91 -6.01 25.81 6.09
N ALA A 92 -4.74 25.47 5.86
CA ALA A 92 -3.58 26.19 6.37
C ALA A 92 -3.16 27.26 5.36
N GLU A 93 -3.06 28.52 5.79
CA GLU A 93 -2.41 29.56 4.99
C GLU A 93 -0.91 29.29 4.82
N PRO A 94 -0.25 29.86 3.79
CA PRO A 94 1.19 29.74 3.63
C PRO A 94 1.95 30.21 4.89
N ASN A 95 2.80 29.33 5.43
CA ASN A 95 3.57 29.51 6.66
C ASN A 95 2.74 29.62 7.95
N GLU A 96 1.44 29.34 7.91
CA GLU A 96 0.62 29.27 9.12
C GLU A 96 1.09 28.12 10.01
N LYS A 97 1.20 28.39 11.31
CA LYS A 97 1.47 27.36 12.32
C LYS A 97 0.15 26.74 12.77
N ILE A 98 0.09 25.40 12.73
CA ILE A 98 -1.02 24.62 13.26
C ILE A 98 -0.54 23.83 14.47
N THR A 99 -1.22 24.01 15.60
CA THR A 99 -0.97 23.24 16.81
C THR A 99 -1.93 22.05 16.87
N ILE A 100 -1.39 20.85 17.03
CA ILE A 100 -2.14 19.60 17.01
C ILE A 100 -1.74 18.75 18.23
N ASN A 101 -2.71 18.38 19.05
CA ASN A 101 -2.53 17.44 20.15
C ASN A 101 -3.00 16.03 19.76
N VAL A 102 -2.09 15.06 19.79
CA VAL A 102 -2.35 13.65 19.50
C VAL A 102 -2.46 12.86 20.80
N GLU A 103 -3.61 12.23 21.06
CA GLU A 103 -3.79 11.39 22.23
C GLU A 103 -3.34 9.95 21.98
N GLY A 104 -2.87 9.28 23.04
CA GLY A 104 -2.43 7.88 22.99
C GLY A 104 -0.91 7.77 22.98
N ASN A 105 -0.40 6.69 22.37
CA ASN A 105 1.02 6.35 22.35
C ASN A 105 1.53 5.98 20.94
N GLN A 106 0.72 6.24 19.91
CA GLN A 106 1.06 5.92 18.53
C GLN A 106 1.29 7.20 17.73
N ASP A 107 2.36 7.20 16.96
CA ASP A 107 2.57 8.23 15.94
C ASP A 107 1.51 8.11 14.85
N ILE A 108 1.15 9.25 14.25
CA ILE A 108 0.29 9.34 13.07
C ILE A 108 0.92 10.26 12.03
N GLN A 109 0.32 10.34 10.85
CA GLN A 109 0.74 11.23 9.79
C GLN A 109 -0.21 12.42 9.69
N ALA A 110 0.33 13.56 9.27
CA ALA A 110 -0.42 14.71 8.80
C ALA A 110 0.15 15.20 7.47
N TYR A 111 -0.71 15.84 6.68
CA TYR A 111 -0.35 16.39 5.39
C TYR A 111 -0.91 17.80 5.27
N ILE A 112 -0.13 18.72 4.70
CA ILE A 112 -0.63 20.05 4.31
C ILE A 112 -0.47 20.17 2.79
N GLY A 113 -1.62 20.27 2.11
CA GLY A 113 -1.73 20.26 0.66
C GLY A 113 -2.42 18.99 0.14
N THR A 114 -2.90 19.05 -1.10
CA THR A 114 -3.63 17.98 -1.78
C THR A 114 -2.94 17.59 -3.07
N TYR A 115 -2.75 16.29 -3.29
CA TYR A 115 -2.17 15.76 -4.53
C TYR A 115 -2.86 16.33 -5.77
N SER A 116 -2.08 16.82 -6.74
CA SER A 116 -2.51 17.52 -7.98
C SER A 116 -3.25 18.85 -7.82
N TYR A 117 -3.98 19.09 -6.73
CA TYR A 117 -4.55 20.43 -6.47
C TYR A 117 -3.45 21.45 -6.14
N ASP A 118 -2.49 21.03 -5.31
CA ASP A 118 -1.37 21.84 -4.80
C ASP A 118 0.00 21.33 -5.30
N GLY A 119 0.00 20.28 -6.12
CA GLY A 119 1.17 19.45 -6.40
C GLY A 119 1.34 18.36 -5.33
N SER A 120 2.58 18.09 -4.88
CA SER A 120 2.82 17.16 -3.76
C SER A 120 2.66 17.87 -2.42
N PRO A 121 1.96 17.26 -1.43
CA PRO A 121 1.77 17.83 -0.11
C PRO A 121 3.04 17.74 0.75
N ASP A 122 3.16 18.65 1.71
CA ASP A 122 4.15 18.50 2.79
C ASP A 122 3.64 17.44 3.77
N THR A 123 4.52 16.51 4.20
CA THR A 123 4.17 15.38 5.07
C THR A 123 4.85 15.50 6.43
N PHE A 124 4.12 15.20 7.50
CA PHE A 124 4.57 15.35 8.88
C PHE A 124 4.27 14.08 9.68
N THR A 125 5.23 13.60 10.46
CA THR A 125 4.98 12.61 11.52
C THR A 125 4.61 13.34 12.81
N LEU A 126 3.39 13.11 13.29
CA LEU A 126 2.92 13.66 14.56
C LEU A 126 3.14 12.65 15.68
N LYS A 127 3.85 13.06 16.73
CA LYS A 127 4.09 12.26 17.94
C LYS A 127 2.95 12.41 18.94
N PRO A 128 2.74 11.46 19.86
CA PRO A 128 1.88 11.65 21.02
C PRO A 128 2.17 12.95 21.76
N GLY A 129 1.11 13.68 22.14
CA GLY A 129 1.20 15.01 22.74
C GLY A 129 1.07 16.14 21.73
N GLU A 130 1.57 17.32 22.11
CA GLU A 130 1.47 18.53 21.30
C GLU A 130 2.52 18.57 20.19
N ASN A 131 2.09 18.95 18.99
CA ASN A 131 2.92 19.12 17.80
C ASN A 131 2.60 20.49 17.19
N GLU A 132 3.62 21.15 16.64
CA GLU A 132 3.46 22.36 15.83
C GLU A 132 4.00 22.06 14.42
N ILE A 133 3.17 22.25 13.40
CA ILE A 133 3.52 22.04 11.99
C ILE A 133 3.20 23.28 11.17
N SER A 134 3.92 23.47 10.06
CA SER A 134 3.68 24.56 9.10
C SER A 134 4.19 24.16 7.71
N SER A 135 3.48 24.57 6.67
CA SER A 135 3.90 24.41 5.27
C SER A 135 4.18 25.77 4.64
N ALA A 136 5.28 25.90 3.90
CA ALA A 136 5.59 27.14 3.19
C ALA A 136 4.57 27.47 2.07
N LYS A 137 3.91 26.45 1.51
CA LYS A 137 2.91 26.60 0.45
C LYS A 137 1.50 26.77 1.01
N GLY A 138 1.24 26.29 2.22
CA GLY A 138 -0.11 26.13 2.73
C GLY A 138 -0.87 25.01 2.01
N GLY A 139 -2.15 24.86 2.32
CA GLY A 139 -3.02 23.84 1.73
C GLY A 139 -3.95 23.21 2.76
N ILE A 140 -4.78 22.27 2.31
CA ILE A 140 -5.73 21.57 3.18
C ILE A 140 -4.96 20.65 4.14
N LEU A 141 -5.34 20.65 5.42
CA LEU A 141 -4.83 19.73 6.43
C LEU A 141 -5.53 18.38 6.31
N TYR A 142 -4.75 17.32 6.15
CA TYR A 142 -5.20 15.94 6.24
C TYR A 142 -4.50 15.22 7.38
N LEU A 143 -5.17 14.22 7.94
CA LEU A 143 -4.59 13.29 8.91
C LEU A 143 -4.50 11.89 8.29
N GLY A 144 -3.62 11.04 8.80
CA GLY A 144 -3.46 9.66 8.34
C GLY A 144 -3.06 8.75 9.48
N ASN A 145 -3.75 7.62 9.64
CA ASN A 145 -3.42 6.60 10.63
C ASN A 145 -3.03 5.31 9.93
N THR A 146 -1.72 5.10 9.81
CA THR A 146 -1.09 3.96 9.14
C THR A 146 -1.13 2.67 9.95
N ASN A 147 -1.59 2.71 11.21
CA ASN A 147 -1.82 1.51 12.01
C ASN A 147 -2.93 0.64 11.37
N GLU A 148 -2.82 -0.68 11.46
CA GLU A 148 -3.81 -1.60 10.86
C GLU A 148 -5.19 -1.53 11.52
N LYS A 149 -5.24 -1.16 12.81
CA LYS A 149 -6.42 -1.15 13.67
C LYS A 149 -6.33 -0.02 14.69
N GLY A 150 -7.41 0.16 15.45
CA GLY A 150 -7.50 1.19 16.49
C GLY A 150 -8.04 2.52 15.96
N LYS A 151 -8.17 3.48 16.89
CA LYS A 151 -8.55 4.86 16.60
C LYS A 151 -7.65 5.77 17.44
N VAL A 152 -7.14 6.82 16.83
CA VAL A 152 -6.36 7.86 17.50
C VAL A 152 -7.22 9.12 17.58
N LYS A 153 -7.33 9.71 18.76
CA LYS A 153 -8.01 10.98 18.94
C LYS A 153 -7.01 12.11 18.73
N VAL A 154 -7.37 13.07 17.88
CA VAL A 154 -6.53 14.19 17.48
C VAL A 154 -7.32 15.47 17.69
N ASN A 155 -6.72 16.47 18.32
CA ASN A 155 -7.35 17.78 18.52
C ASN A 155 -6.48 18.85 17.85
N VAL A 156 -7.03 19.57 16.88
CA VAL A 156 -6.37 20.75 16.30
C VAL A 156 -6.69 21.94 17.20
N THR A 157 -5.73 22.34 18.04
CA THR A 157 -5.95 23.32 19.10
C THR A 157 -5.80 24.76 18.61
N SER A 158 -4.99 24.99 17.57
CA SER A 158 -4.79 26.32 16.98
C SER A 158 -4.47 26.22 15.47
N GLY A 159 -4.71 27.29 14.73
CA GLY A 159 -4.48 27.37 13.29
C GLY A 159 -5.52 26.62 12.45
N GLY A 160 -5.50 26.86 11.14
CA GLY A 160 -6.40 26.26 10.16
C GLY A 160 -7.75 26.97 10.09
N ASN A 161 -8.04 27.52 8.92
CA ASN A 161 -9.30 28.15 8.57
C ASN A 161 -10.29 27.11 8.00
N PRO A 162 -11.55 27.07 8.46
CA PRO A 162 -12.53 26.13 7.90
C PRO A 162 -12.83 26.37 6.42
N ILE A 163 -13.10 25.28 5.71
CA ILE A 163 -13.61 25.27 4.33
C ILE A 163 -14.93 24.48 4.24
N PRO A 164 -15.74 24.64 3.18
CA PRO A 164 -16.90 23.78 2.96
C PRO A 164 -16.49 22.30 2.89
N TYR A 165 -16.93 21.53 3.88
CA TYR A 165 -16.63 20.11 4.03
C TYR A 165 -17.91 19.31 4.31
N PHE A 166 -18.33 18.53 3.33
CA PHE A 166 -19.53 17.69 3.44
C PHE A 166 -19.16 16.23 3.73
N GLU A 167 -19.72 15.65 4.80
CA GLU A 167 -19.52 14.25 5.15
C GLU A 167 -20.82 13.46 5.09
N LEU A 168 -20.83 12.43 4.23
CA LEU A 168 -21.99 11.58 4.01
C LEU A 168 -22.43 10.89 5.29
N GLY A 169 -23.69 11.14 5.69
CA GLY A 169 -24.29 10.57 6.89
C GLY A 169 -24.06 11.40 8.16
N LYS A 170 -23.28 12.48 8.07
CA LYS A 170 -23.12 13.49 9.13
C LYS A 170 -23.81 14.79 8.77
N HIS A 171 -23.64 15.28 7.55
CA HIS A 171 -24.21 16.55 7.08
C HIS A 171 -25.45 16.32 6.20
N THR A 172 -26.38 17.27 6.25
CA THR A 172 -27.62 17.34 5.46
C THR A 172 -27.48 18.34 4.31
N LYS A 173 -28.46 18.36 3.40
CA LYS A 173 -28.52 19.39 2.34
C LYS A 173 -28.55 20.82 2.91
N ALA A 174 -29.27 21.04 4.01
CA ALA A 174 -29.34 22.36 4.63
C ALA A 174 -27.97 22.79 5.16
N ASP A 175 -27.22 21.87 5.77
CA ASP A 175 -25.84 22.13 6.21
C ASP A 175 -24.94 22.46 5.01
N TRP A 176 -25.09 21.72 3.91
CA TRP A 176 -24.35 21.97 2.67
C TRP A 176 -24.59 23.37 2.11
N ASP A 177 -25.86 23.75 1.96
CA ASP A 177 -26.22 25.08 1.46
C ASP A 177 -25.68 26.18 2.39
N ALA A 178 -25.70 25.95 3.71
CA ALA A 178 -25.15 26.86 4.70
C ALA A 178 -23.61 26.97 4.61
N MET A 179 -22.90 25.87 4.42
CA MET A 179 -21.43 25.85 4.25
C MET A 179 -20.99 26.66 3.03
N LEU A 180 -21.62 26.45 1.87
CA LEU A 180 -21.31 27.22 0.67
C LEU A 180 -21.57 28.71 0.87
N LYS A 181 -22.70 29.07 1.48
CA LYS A 181 -23.03 30.48 1.77
C LYS A 181 -22.05 31.13 2.75
N LYS A 182 -21.60 30.39 3.77
CA LYS A 182 -20.70 30.87 4.83
C LYS A 182 -19.28 31.12 4.31
N TYR A 183 -18.82 30.31 3.35
CA TYR A 183 -17.44 30.36 2.85
C TYR A 183 -17.35 30.57 1.33
N PRO A 184 -17.82 31.72 0.80
CA PRO A 184 -17.94 31.95 -0.64
C PRO A 184 -16.60 32.05 -1.40
N ASN A 185 -15.50 32.27 -0.67
CA ASN A 185 -14.13 32.41 -1.20
C ASN A 185 -13.19 31.32 -0.64
N ALA A 186 -13.74 30.17 -0.24
CA ALA A 186 -12.95 29.09 0.34
C ALA A 186 -11.83 28.63 -0.62
N TYR A 187 -10.69 28.27 -0.05
CA TYR A 187 -9.54 27.75 -0.79
C TYR A 187 -9.91 26.56 -1.67
N ALA A 188 -10.73 25.66 -1.13
CA ALA A 188 -11.22 24.47 -1.77
C ALA A 188 -12.56 24.05 -1.14
N VAL A 189 -13.16 23.01 -1.70
CA VAL A 189 -14.35 22.36 -1.19
C VAL A 189 -14.11 20.86 -1.16
N GLU A 190 -14.49 20.22 -0.06
CA GLU A 190 -14.32 18.79 0.13
C GLU A 190 -15.65 18.06 0.34
N LEU A 191 -15.77 16.90 -0.30
CA LEU A 191 -16.87 15.97 -0.07
C LEU A 191 -16.29 14.62 0.35
N LYS A 192 -16.88 13.99 1.35
CA LYS A 192 -16.44 12.69 1.87
C LYS A 192 -17.58 11.68 1.86
N GLY A 193 -17.34 10.56 1.17
CA GLY A 193 -18.16 9.36 1.19
C GLY A 193 -17.62 8.27 2.11
N LYS A 194 -18.16 7.06 1.97
CA LYS A 194 -17.65 5.88 2.69
C LYS A 194 -16.42 5.27 1.99
N ARG A 195 -16.23 5.55 0.70
CA ARG A 195 -15.11 5.08 -0.14
C ARG A 195 -14.59 6.12 -1.12
N SER A 196 -15.27 7.26 -1.25
CA SER A 196 -14.89 8.37 -2.12
C SER A 196 -14.47 9.60 -1.30
N LEU A 197 -13.48 10.34 -1.80
CA LEU A 197 -13.08 11.66 -1.32
C LEU A 197 -13.00 12.59 -2.53
N PHE A 198 -13.43 13.84 -2.40
CA PHE A 198 -13.41 14.81 -3.48
C PHE A 198 -12.76 16.09 -2.98
N THR A 199 -11.88 16.67 -3.80
CA THR A 199 -11.31 18.00 -3.54
C THR A 199 -11.39 18.81 -4.82
N VAL A 200 -12.17 19.89 -4.78
CA VAL A 200 -12.47 20.72 -5.95
C VAL A 200 -12.46 22.18 -5.57
N THR A 201 -12.34 23.06 -6.56
CA THR A 201 -12.47 24.50 -6.35
C THR A 201 -13.89 24.86 -5.93
N TYR A 202 -14.03 25.93 -5.14
CA TYR A 202 -15.33 26.47 -4.75
C TYR A 202 -16.21 26.78 -5.99
N LYS A 203 -15.60 27.32 -7.04
CA LYS A 203 -16.29 27.63 -8.31
C LYS A 203 -16.98 26.40 -8.88
N LYS A 204 -16.31 25.26 -8.95
CA LYS A 204 -16.86 24.02 -9.52
C LYS A 204 -17.86 23.34 -8.60
N ALA A 205 -17.64 23.37 -7.29
CA ALA A 205 -18.65 22.93 -6.33
C ALA A 205 -19.94 23.74 -6.49
N LYS A 206 -19.85 25.07 -6.58
CA LYS A 206 -21.01 25.93 -6.80
C LYS A 206 -21.71 25.61 -8.13
N GLU A 207 -20.95 25.59 -9.23
CA GLU A 207 -21.48 25.34 -10.58
C GLU A 207 -22.30 24.05 -10.68
N PHE A 208 -21.84 22.96 -10.07
CA PHE A 208 -22.47 21.65 -10.25
C PHE A 208 -23.34 21.19 -9.07
N LEU A 209 -23.16 21.74 -7.88
CA LEU A 209 -23.77 21.22 -6.64
C LEU A 209 -24.58 22.26 -5.85
N GLU A 210 -24.54 23.54 -6.19
CA GLU A 210 -25.37 24.55 -5.53
C GLU A 210 -26.87 24.19 -5.67
N GLY A 211 -27.60 24.24 -4.56
CA GLY A 211 -29.01 23.90 -4.51
C GLY A 211 -29.32 22.39 -4.63
N LYS A 212 -28.32 21.53 -4.81
CA LYS A 212 -28.47 20.06 -4.86
C LYS A 212 -28.12 19.41 -3.51
N ASP A 213 -28.47 18.14 -3.32
CA ASP A 213 -28.01 17.31 -2.19
C ASP A 213 -26.80 16.46 -2.63
N PRO A 214 -25.56 16.77 -2.16
CA PRO A 214 -24.36 16.03 -2.50
C PRO A 214 -24.41 14.54 -2.13
N SER A 215 -25.25 14.15 -1.17
CA SER A 215 -25.36 12.77 -0.70
C SER A 215 -25.71 11.80 -1.83
N THR A 216 -26.51 12.23 -2.80
CA THR A 216 -26.94 11.40 -3.94
C THR A 216 -25.78 11.07 -4.87
N LEU A 217 -24.96 12.07 -5.18
CA LEU A 217 -23.74 11.94 -5.97
C LEU A 217 -22.72 11.05 -5.27
N ILE A 218 -22.41 11.35 -4.00
CA ILE A 218 -21.39 10.62 -3.23
C ILE A 218 -21.78 9.14 -3.11
N LYS A 219 -23.06 8.84 -2.83
CA LYS A 219 -23.56 7.44 -2.80
C LYS A 219 -23.37 6.72 -4.13
N LYS A 220 -23.48 7.43 -5.26
CA LYS A 220 -23.31 6.86 -6.60
C LYS A 220 -21.84 6.56 -6.90
N HIS A 221 -20.92 7.45 -6.56
CA HIS A 221 -19.47 7.20 -6.63
C HIS A 221 -19.05 6.03 -5.74
N ASP A 222 -19.50 6.04 -4.48
CA ASP A 222 -19.32 4.92 -3.56
C ASP A 222 -19.85 3.59 -4.12
N LYS A 223 -20.94 3.60 -4.91
CA LYS A 223 -21.46 2.42 -5.60
C LYS A 223 -20.53 1.99 -6.74
N ALA A 224 -20.07 2.91 -7.59
CA ALA A 224 -19.12 2.62 -8.67
C ALA A 224 -17.83 1.99 -8.11
N ILE A 225 -17.27 2.56 -7.06
CA ILE A 225 -16.09 2.02 -6.36
C ILE A 225 -16.33 0.59 -5.89
N ARG A 226 -17.48 0.31 -5.26
CA ARG A 226 -17.81 -1.06 -4.81
C ARG A 226 -18.02 -2.05 -5.97
N ILE A 227 -18.50 -1.59 -7.12
CA ILE A 227 -18.58 -2.42 -8.34
C ILE A 227 -17.18 -2.80 -8.81
N GLN A 228 -16.26 -1.83 -8.85
CA GLN A 228 -14.88 -2.11 -9.25
C GLN A 228 -14.14 -2.98 -8.22
N ASP A 229 -14.36 -2.76 -6.91
CA ASP A 229 -13.87 -3.66 -5.87
C ASP A 229 -14.39 -5.09 -6.09
N LYS A 230 -15.67 -5.24 -6.47
CA LYS A 230 -16.25 -6.55 -6.80
C LYS A 230 -15.51 -7.20 -7.97
N VAL A 231 -15.25 -6.47 -9.07
CA VAL A 231 -14.45 -6.97 -10.21
C VAL A 231 -13.08 -7.46 -9.75
N SER A 232 -12.44 -6.74 -8.82
CA SER A 232 -11.17 -7.16 -8.20
C SER A 232 -11.30 -8.28 -7.17
N GLY A 233 -12.49 -8.86 -6.97
CA GLY A 233 -12.73 -9.92 -5.98
C GLY A 233 -12.51 -9.46 -4.54
N LEU A 234 -12.81 -8.20 -4.23
CA LEU A 234 -12.60 -7.57 -2.94
C LEU A 234 -13.92 -7.29 -2.22
N SER A 235 -13.96 -7.57 -0.92
CA SER A 235 -15.10 -7.19 -0.06
C SER A 235 -14.66 -6.82 1.36
N LYS A 236 -15.41 -5.94 2.02
CA LYS A 236 -15.19 -5.59 3.44
C LYS A 236 -15.53 -6.75 4.39
N SER A 237 -16.34 -7.72 3.94
CA SER A 237 -16.70 -8.91 4.72
C SER A 237 -15.61 -9.97 4.73
N TYR A 238 -14.64 -9.91 3.81
CA TYR A 238 -13.58 -10.88 3.70
C TYR A 238 -12.39 -10.55 4.62
N THR A 239 -11.57 -11.56 4.90
CA THR A 239 -10.26 -11.43 5.55
C THR A 239 -9.13 -11.68 4.54
N GLY A 240 -7.89 -11.48 4.97
CA GLY A 240 -6.73 -11.82 4.15
C GLY A 240 -6.62 -11.00 2.86
N VAL A 241 -6.08 -11.61 1.81
CA VAL A 241 -5.87 -10.97 0.49
C VAL A 241 -7.16 -10.61 -0.25
N ALA A 242 -8.32 -11.09 0.20
CA ALA A 242 -9.64 -10.75 -0.36
C ALA A 242 -10.32 -9.58 0.36
N LYS A 243 -9.74 -9.07 1.46
CA LYS A 243 -10.30 -7.95 2.22
C LYS A 243 -10.13 -6.66 1.42
N ALA A 244 -11.24 -5.96 1.19
CA ALA A 244 -11.21 -4.68 0.48
C ALA A 244 -10.40 -3.62 1.25
N ASP A 245 -9.54 -2.91 0.52
CA ASP A 245 -8.95 -1.66 0.97
C ASP A 245 -10.06 -0.69 1.41
N THR A 246 -9.84 -0.01 2.53
CA THR A 246 -10.80 0.93 3.13
C THR A 246 -10.41 2.39 2.98
N HIS A 247 -9.27 2.66 2.34
CA HIS A 247 -8.88 3.98 1.89
C HIS A 247 -9.81 4.50 0.79
N TYR A 248 -9.69 5.81 0.52
CA TYR A 248 -10.56 6.50 -0.42
C TYR A 248 -9.97 6.46 -1.83
N VAL A 249 -10.85 6.26 -2.82
CA VAL A 249 -10.57 6.77 -4.17
C VAL A 249 -10.80 8.27 -4.11
N HIS A 250 -9.75 9.05 -4.33
CA HIS A 250 -9.76 10.50 -4.20
C HIS A 250 -9.84 11.15 -5.59
N PHE A 251 -10.94 11.84 -5.85
CA PHE A 251 -11.22 12.56 -7.09
C PHE A 251 -10.84 14.02 -6.92
N VAL A 252 -9.81 14.48 -7.62
CA VAL A 252 -9.26 15.82 -7.46
C VAL A 252 -9.45 16.66 -8.72
N GLU A 253 -9.91 17.90 -8.57
CA GLU A 253 -9.80 18.88 -9.66
C GLU A 253 -8.34 19.34 -9.79
N ASP A 254 -7.70 19.07 -10.92
CA ASP A 254 -6.43 19.72 -11.27
C ASP A 254 -6.75 20.97 -12.08
N TYR A 255 -6.95 22.09 -11.37
CA TYR A 255 -7.25 23.37 -11.99
C TYR A 255 -6.01 24.10 -12.54
N THR A 256 -4.81 23.56 -12.27
CA THR A 256 -3.53 24.16 -12.67
C THR A 256 -3.16 23.77 -14.10
N LYS A 257 -3.52 22.56 -14.52
CA LYS A 257 -3.30 22.08 -15.89
C LYS A 257 -4.28 22.69 -16.88
N LYS A 258 -3.75 23.05 -18.05
CA LYS A 258 -4.52 23.58 -19.19
C LYS A 258 -4.61 22.57 -20.35
N ASP A 259 -3.81 21.52 -20.31
CA ASP A 259 -3.69 20.44 -21.26
C ASP A 259 -3.96 19.08 -20.58
N GLY A 260 -4.21 18.05 -21.40
CA GLY A 260 -4.71 16.76 -20.91
C GLY A 260 -6.20 16.79 -20.57
N TRP A 261 -6.71 15.71 -19.98
CA TRP A 261 -8.13 15.55 -19.71
C TRP A 261 -8.41 14.99 -18.32
N MET A 262 -8.01 13.74 -18.10
CA MET A 262 -8.15 13.00 -16.85
C MET A 262 -6.93 12.09 -16.70
N TYR A 263 -6.56 11.75 -15.46
CA TYR A 263 -5.50 10.79 -15.21
C TYR A 263 -5.60 10.17 -13.82
N ALA A 264 -4.96 9.01 -13.64
CA ALA A 264 -4.74 8.36 -12.36
C ALA A 264 -3.26 8.31 -12.00
N MET A 265 -2.94 8.51 -10.74
CA MET A 265 -1.59 8.37 -10.19
C MET A 265 -1.65 7.72 -8.82
N GLU A 266 -0.49 7.60 -8.19
CA GLU A 266 -0.40 7.26 -6.78
C GLU A 266 -1.32 8.17 -5.97
N TYR A 267 -2.09 7.56 -5.07
CA TYR A 267 -3.01 8.17 -4.10
C TYR A 267 -4.32 8.75 -4.65
N HIS A 268 -4.42 9.15 -5.92
CA HIS A 268 -5.61 9.88 -6.41
C HIS A 268 -5.87 9.74 -7.91
N THR A 269 -7.07 10.14 -8.32
CA THR A 269 -7.44 10.46 -9.70
C THR A 269 -7.64 11.95 -9.84
N ALA A 270 -7.31 12.50 -11.01
CA ALA A 270 -7.34 13.94 -11.25
C ALA A 270 -8.04 14.27 -12.56
N TYR A 271 -8.69 15.43 -12.57
CA TYR A 271 -9.55 15.89 -13.66
C TYR A 271 -9.28 17.36 -13.91
N VAL A 272 -8.87 17.72 -15.14
CA VAL A 272 -8.77 19.13 -15.54
C VAL A 272 -10.15 19.80 -15.39
N SER A 273 -10.19 21.10 -15.11
CA SER A 273 -11.44 21.82 -14.79
C SER A 273 -12.60 21.65 -15.79
N GLY A 274 -12.33 21.35 -17.07
CA GLY A 274 -13.37 21.03 -18.06
C GLY A 274 -13.97 19.61 -17.92
N ALA A 275 -13.17 18.68 -17.40
CA ALA A 275 -13.49 17.27 -17.21
C ALA A 275 -14.18 16.98 -15.87
N ILE A 276 -13.98 17.82 -14.85
CA ILE A 276 -14.54 17.62 -13.50
C ILE A 276 -16.07 17.53 -13.46
N LYS A 277 -16.78 18.05 -14.48
CA LYS A 277 -18.24 17.90 -14.62
C LYS A 277 -18.69 16.44 -14.59
N PHE A 278 -17.90 15.52 -15.16
CA PHE A 278 -18.23 14.09 -15.17
C PHE A 278 -18.09 13.44 -13.80
N VAL A 279 -17.39 14.11 -12.86
CA VAL A 279 -17.28 13.71 -11.47
C VAL A 279 -18.41 14.32 -10.63
N LEU A 280 -18.72 15.61 -10.83
CA LEU A 280 -19.59 16.38 -9.94
C LEU A 280 -21.07 16.40 -10.35
N ASP A 281 -21.39 16.24 -11.63
CA ASP A 281 -22.77 16.17 -12.06
C ASP A 281 -23.29 14.72 -12.04
N LEU A 282 -24.37 14.48 -11.29
CA LEU A 282 -24.89 13.13 -11.04
C LEU A 282 -25.35 12.42 -12.33
N GLU A 283 -26.03 13.12 -13.24
CA GLU A 283 -26.52 12.49 -14.47
C GLU A 283 -25.37 12.24 -15.45
N SER A 284 -24.46 13.20 -15.58
CA SER A 284 -23.21 13.03 -16.35
C SER A 284 -22.40 11.85 -15.82
N PHE A 285 -22.19 11.77 -14.50
CA PHE A 285 -21.47 10.64 -13.89
C PHE A 285 -22.19 9.31 -14.12
N LYS A 286 -23.52 9.26 -14.18
CA LYS A 286 -24.28 8.02 -14.37
C LYS A 286 -24.29 7.55 -15.82
N LYS A 287 -24.47 8.45 -16.78
CA LYS A 287 -24.72 8.12 -18.19
C LYS A 287 -23.45 8.20 -19.03
N ASP A 288 -22.62 9.20 -18.77
CA ASP A 288 -21.41 9.54 -19.55
C ASP A 288 -20.13 9.50 -18.69
N GLY A 289 -20.18 8.79 -17.55
CA GLY A 289 -19.12 8.75 -16.55
C GLY A 289 -17.90 7.89 -16.89
N TRP A 290 -17.69 7.55 -18.18
CA TRP A 290 -16.61 6.66 -18.60
C TRP A 290 -15.24 7.09 -18.05
N GLY A 291 -14.93 8.38 -18.18
CA GLY A 291 -13.66 8.95 -17.71
C GLY A 291 -13.38 8.69 -16.22
N PRO A 292 -14.22 9.15 -15.28
CA PRO A 292 -13.97 8.87 -13.86
C PRO A 292 -14.03 7.38 -13.48
N TRP A 293 -14.80 6.56 -14.19
CA TRP A 293 -14.75 5.10 -13.97
C TRP A 293 -13.41 4.51 -14.44
N HIS A 294 -12.90 4.97 -15.58
CA HIS A 294 -11.62 4.57 -16.16
C HIS A 294 -10.45 4.94 -15.23
N GLU A 295 -10.36 6.19 -14.78
CA GLU A 295 -9.28 6.60 -13.86
C GLU A 295 -9.30 5.81 -12.54
N ALA A 296 -10.49 5.59 -11.98
CA ALA A 296 -10.62 4.76 -10.78
C ALA A 296 -10.25 3.28 -11.06
N GLY A 297 -10.42 2.80 -12.29
CA GLY A 297 -10.01 1.47 -12.74
C GLY A 297 -8.49 1.31 -12.82
N HIS A 298 -7.75 2.35 -13.22
CA HIS A 298 -6.27 2.30 -13.25
C HIS A 298 -5.69 2.00 -11.87
N GLN A 299 -6.28 2.55 -10.81
CA GLN A 299 -5.89 2.24 -9.43
C GLN A 299 -6.16 0.79 -9.02
N ARG A 300 -6.79 -0.04 -9.87
CA ARG A 300 -7.14 -1.45 -9.62
C ARG A 300 -6.48 -2.44 -10.56
N GLN A 301 -5.84 -2.00 -11.63
CA GLN A 301 -5.18 -2.92 -12.56
C GLN A 301 -4.12 -3.75 -11.84
N GLN A 302 -4.20 -5.07 -12.01
CA GLN A 302 -3.28 -6.00 -11.41
C GLN A 302 -2.04 -6.17 -12.29
N LEU A 303 -0.87 -5.83 -11.74
CA LEU A 303 0.42 -5.92 -12.43
C LEU A 303 0.75 -7.32 -13.01
N PRO A 304 0.42 -8.45 -12.33
CA PRO A 304 0.78 -9.78 -12.82
C PRO A 304 0.17 -10.21 -14.16
N TRP A 305 -0.85 -9.51 -14.65
CA TRP A 305 -1.43 -9.74 -15.98
C TRP A 305 -1.60 -8.43 -16.77
N LEU A 306 -0.77 -7.44 -16.43
CA LEU A 306 -0.60 -6.21 -17.17
C LEU A 306 0.72 -6.28 -17.94
N TRP A 307 0.67 -6.82 -19.16
CA TRP A 307 1.79 -6.78 -20.10
C TRP A 307 1.75 -5.50 -20.96
N SER A 308 2.82 -5.23 -21.70
CA SER A 308 2.91 -4.05 -22.55
C SER A 308 1.74 -3.95 -23.53
N GLY A 309 1.20 -2.74 -23.68
CA GLY A 309 0.03 -2.47 -24.52
C GLY A 309 -1.33 -2.73 -23.86
N LEU A 310 -1.39 -3.12 -22.58
CA LEU A 310 -2.65 -3.34 -21.85
C LEU A 310 -3.07 -2.23 -20.89
N ILE A 311 -2.23 -1.21 -20.67
CA ILE A 311 -2.48 -0.13 -19.69
C ILE A 311 -3.87 0.50 -19.93
N ASP A 312 -4.19 0.88 -21.16
CA ASP A 312 -5.49 1.46 -21.50
C ASP A 312 -6.54 0.43 -21.94
N VAL A 313 -6.23 -0.87 -21.84
CA VAL A 313 -7.13 -1.96 -22.22
C VAL A 313 -7.81 -2.53 -20.97
N THR A 314 -7.06 -3.13 -20.04
CA THR A 314 -7.65 -3.90 -18.93
C THR A 314 -8.34 -3.01 -17.89
N VAL A 315 -7.96 -1.74 -17.82
CA VAL A 315 -8.69 -0.71 -17.05
C VAL A 315 -10.17 -0.65 -17.43
N ASN A 316 -10.49 -0.88 -18.71
CA ASN A 316 -11.85 -0.76 -19.20
C ASN A 316 -12.75 -1.95 -18.86
N ILE A 317 -12.21 -3.03 -18.30
CA ILE A 317 -13.01 -4.09 -17.67
C ILE A 317 -13.81 -3.49 -16.50
N TYR A 318 -13.16 -2.62 -15.71
CA TYR A 318 -13.79 -1.92 -14.60
C TYR A 318 -14.81 -0.88 -15.09
N SER A 319 -14.48 -0.14 -16.15
CA SER A 319 -15.38 0.85 -16.76
C SER A 319 -16.64 0.18 -17.30
N LEU A 320 -16.50 -0.91 -18.06
CA LEU A 320 -17.63 -1.68 -18.59
C LEU A 320 -18.48 -2.29 -17.48
N ALA A 321 -17.87 -2.78 -16.39
CA ALA A 321 -18.62 -3.29 -15.25
C ALA A 321 -19.48 -2.21 -14.57
N VAL A 322 -18.96 -1.00 -14.39
CA VAL A 322 -19.74 0.13 -13.87
C VAL A 322 -20.83 0.54 -14.86
N GLN A 323 -20.50 0.65 -16.15
CA GLN A 323 -21.44 1.00 -17.22
C GLN A 323 -22.63 0.03 -17.26
N ARG A 324 -22.36 -1.29 -17.26
CA ARG A 324 -23.36 -2.36 -17.19
C ARG A 324 -24.20 -2.24 -15.93
N ALA A 325 -23.57 -2.08 -14.76
CA ALA A 325 -24.26 -2.01 -13.46
C ALA A 325 -25.13 -0.74 -13.28
N PHE A 326 -24.89 0.28 -14.10
CA PHE A 326 -25.71 1.50 -14.16
C PHE A 326 -26.79 1.43 -15.24
N GLY A 327 -26.88 0.32 -15.99
CA GLY A 327 -27.93 0.06 -16.98
C GLY A 327 -27.68 0.72 -18.33
N ASN A 328 -26.45 1.15 -18.62
CA ASN A 328 -26.09 1.75 -19.89
C ASN A 328 -25.65 0.67 -20.89
N THR A 329 -25.88 0.92 -22.18
CA THR A 329 -25.31 0.12 -23.27
C THR A 329 -23.78 0.12 -23.15
N SER A 330 -23.14 -1.03 -23.37
CA SER A 330 -21.68 -1.12 -23.33
C SER A 330 -21.07 -0.21 -24.40
N ARG A 331 -19.91 0.37 -24.13
CA ARG A 331 -19.19 1.18 -25.12
C ARG A 331 -18.81 0.37 -26.37
N LEU A 332 -18.51 -0.92 -26.19
CA LEU A 332 -18.24 -1.85 -27.30
C LEU A 332 -19.44 -1.98 -28.26
N GLU A 333 -20.66 -2.00 -27.74
CA GLU A 333 -21.89 -2.00 -28.56
C GLU A 333 -22.17 -0.61 -29.14
N ALA A 334 -22.14 0.43 -28.30
CA ALA A 334 -22.50 1.79 -28.69
C ALA A 334 -21.60 2.36 -29.80
N GLU A 335 -20.31 1.96 -29.83
CA GLU A 335 -19.34 2.36 -30.85
C GLU A 335 -19.16 1.31 -31.95
N SER A 336 -20.01 0.27 -32.00
CA SER A 336 -19.97 -0.79 -33.03
C SER A 336 -18.58 -1.45 -33.17
N MET A 337 -17.93 -1.69 -32.03
CA MET A 337 -16.59 -2.29 -31.98
C MET A 337 -16.62 -3.78 -32.32
N TYR A 338 -17.73 -4.47 -32.05
CA TYR A 338 -17.87 -5.90 -32.29
C TYR A 338 -17.78 -6.27 -33.78
N GLU A 339 -18.19 -5.39 -34.67
CA GLU A 339 -18.08 -5.56 -36.12
C GLU A 339 -16.60 -5.62 -36.55
N GLN A 340 -15.76 -4.76 -35.97
CA GLN A 340 -14.31 -4.78 -36.18
C GLN A 340 -13.67 -6.03 -35.55
N VAL A 341 -14.13 -6.41 -34.35
CA VAL A 341 -13.70 -7.63 -33.66
C VAL A 341 -13.97 -8.86 -34.52
N PHE A 342 -15.19 -9.04 -35.02
CA PHE A 342 -15.55 -10.21 -35.84
C PHE A 342 -14.83 -10.22 -37.18
N SER A 343 -14.60 -9.06 -37.79
CA SER A 343 -13.76 -8.95 -38.98
C SER A 343 -12.33 -9.46 -38.71
N TYR A 344 -11.72 -9.06 -37.60
CA TYR A 344 -10.40 -9.56 -37.18
C TYR A 344 -10.40 -11.07 -36.90
N LEU A 345 -11.40 -11.56 -36.16
CA LEU A 345 -11.51 -12.98 -35.78
C LEU A 345 -11.75 -13.91 -36.98
N ASN A 346 -12.26 -13.39 -38.09
CA ASN A 346 -12.47 -14.14 -39.33
C ASN A 346 -11.24 -14.16 -40.27
N LYS A 347 -10.17 -13.42 -39.97
CA LYS A 347 -8.92 -13.48 -40.75
C LYS A 347 -8.27 -14.88 -40.69
N PRO A 348 -7.43 -15.24 -41.67
CA PRO A 348 -6.56 -16.41 -41.56
C PRO A 348 -5.66 -16.34 -40.33
N GLN A 349 -5.35 -17.49 -39.71
CA GLN A 349 -4.55 -17.53 -38.47
C GLN A 349 -3.18 -16.86 -38.63
N SER A 350 -2.55 -16.96 -39.81
CA SER A 350 -1.26 -16.33 -40.14
C SER A 350 -1.27 -14.80 -40.09
N GLU A 351 -2.44 -14.18 -40.18
CA GLU A 351 -2.62 -12.72 -40.14
C GLU A 351 -3.03 -12.22 -38.75
N LYS A 352 -3.25 -13.12 -37.79
CA LYS A 352 -3.65 -12.77 -36.43
C LYS A 352 -2.45 -12.68 -35.50
N ASN A 353 -2.36 -11.54 -34.84
CA ASN A 353 -1.47 -11.31 -33.73
C ASN A 353 -2.16 -10.33 -32.78
N TYR A 354 -2.42 -10.77 -31.55
CA TYR A 354 -3.14 -9.96 -30.56
C TYR A 354 -2.38 -8.65 -30.23
N ASP A 355 -1.06 -8.72 -30.11
CA ASP A 355 -0.23 -7.58 -29.72
C ASP A 355 -0.26 -6.47 -30.78
N LYS A 356 -0.46 -6.84 -32.06
CA LYS A 356 -0.54 -5.94 -33.22
C LYS A 356 -1.93 -5.35 -33.48
N ILE A 357 -2.91 -5.58 -32.59
CA ILE A 357 -4.20 -4.87 -32.66
C ILE A 357 -3.97 -3.43 -32.17
N ASP A 358 -4.18 -2.44 -33.03
CA ASP A 358 -3.93 -1.04 -32.69
C ASP A 358 -5.02 -0.45 -31.78
N ASP A 359 -6.28 -0.82 -32.02
CA ASP A 359 -7.42 -0.28 -31.28
C ASP A 359 -7.58 -0.96 -29.90
N ILE A 360 -7.54 -0.15 -28.85
CA ILE A 360 -7.62 -0.63 -27.46
C ILE A 360 -8.98 -1.25 -27.11
N PHE A 361 -10.07 -0.82 -27.75
CA PHE A 361 -11.42 -1.35 -27.54
C PHE A 361 -11.62 -2.67 -28.29
N GLN A 362 -10.99 -2.82 -29.45
CA GLN A 362 -10.91 -4.11 -30.13
C GLN A 362 -10.13 -5.14 -29.27
N LYS A 363 -9.01 -4.73 -28.65
CA LYS A 363 -8.27 -5.55 -27.66
C LYS A 363 -9.14 -5.89 -26.44
N LEU A 364 -9.85 -4.89 -25.90
CA LEU A 364 -10.73 -5.05 -24.73
C LEU A 364 -11.81 -6.12 -24.94
N ALA A 365 -12.31 -6.28 -26.16
CA ALA A 365 -13.36 -7.25 -26.44
C ALA A 365 -12.95 -8.70 -26.10
N MET A 366 -11.68 -9.09 -26.27
CA MET A 366 -11.19 -10.42 -25.84
C MET A 366 -11.43 -10.60 -24.33
N PHE A 367 -11.03 -9.62 -23.53
CA PHE A 367 -11.23 -9.65 -22.09
C PHE A 367 -12.72 -9.69 -21.74
N TRP A 368 -13.51 -8.79 -22.31
CA TRP A 368 -14.94 -8.69 -22.00
C TRP A 368 -15.74 -9.93 -22.42
N GLN A 369 -15.34 -10.62 -23.48
CA GLN A 369 -15.95 -11.89 -23.88
C GLN A 369 -15.80 -13.00 -22.84
N LEU A 370 -14.72 -13.02 -22.07
CA LEU A 370 -14.57 -13.95 -20.96
C LEU A 370 -15.61 -13.67 -19.86
N ASP A 371 -15.85 -12.40 -19.55
CA ASP A 371 -16.90 -12.01 -18.61
C ASP A 371 -18.31 -12.34 -19.15
N LEU A 372 -18.58 -12.11 -20.44
CA LEU A 372 -19.86 -12.50 -21.04
C LEU A 372 -20.08 -14.01 -21.05
N ALA A 373 -19.01 -14.79 -21.31
CA ALA A 373 -19.08 -16.24 -21.42
C ALA A 373 -19.24 -16.93 -20.05
N PHE A 374 -18.58 -16.39 -19.02
CA PHE A 374 -18.46 -17.02 -17.71
C PHE A 374 -19.18 -16.27 -16.58
N GLY A 375 -19.75 -15.10 -16.88
CA GLY A 375 -20.48 -14.23 -15.96
C GLY A 375 -19.58 -13.36 -15.06
N ASP A 376 -20.22 -12.42 -14.36
CA ASP A 376 -19.61 -11.39 -13.49
C ASP A 376 -18.64 -11.92 -12.39
N ASN A 377 -18.57 -13.25 -12.18
CA ASN A 377 -17.68 -13.89 -11.20
C ASN A 377 -16.33 -14.35 -11.80
N PHE A 378 -16.16 -14.27 -13.13
CA PHE A 378 -14.89 -14.61 -13.79
C PHE A 378 -13.73 -13.76 -13.27
N TYR A 379 -13.83 -12.43 -13.39
CA TYR A 379 -12.79 -11.51 -12.93
C TYR A 379 -12.57 -11.53 -11.42
N PRO A 380 -13.62 -11.55 -10.56
CA PRO A 380 -13.43 -11.68 -9.13
C PRO A 380 -12.60 -12.90 -8.74
N LYS A 381 -12.86 -14.06 -9.37
CA LYS A 381 -12.10 -15.29 -9.12
C LYS A 381 -10.68 -15.20 -9.70
N LEU A 382 -10.52 -14.67 -10.90
CA LEU A 382 -9.20 -14.46 -11.53
C LEU A 382 -8.29 -13.61 -10.66
N HIS A 383 -8.77 -12.45 -10.18
CA HIS A 383 -8.00 -11.55 -9.33
C HIS A 383 -7.56 -12.22 -8.03
N GLN A 384 -8.44 -13.01 -7.43
CA GLN A 384 -8.14 -13.75 -6.21
C GLN A 384 -7.11 -14.84 -6.47
N MET A 385 -7.25 -15.63 -7.53
CA MET A 385 -6.27 -16.65 -7.87
C MET A 385 -4.89 -16.07 -8.15
N TYR A 386 -4.79 -14.91 -8.80
CA TYR A 386 -3.50 -14.21 -8.91
C TYR A 386 -2.93 -13.96 -7.52
N ARG A 387 -3.67 -13.32 -6.60
CA ARG A 387 -3.20 -13.00 -5.23
C ARG A 387 -2.71 -14.18 -4.39
N LEU A 388 -3.01 -15.43 -4.77
CA LEU A 388 -2.55 -16.65 -4.10
C LEU A 388 -1.20 -17.20 -4.62
N ILE A 389 -0.72 -16.70 -5.77
CA ILE A 389 0.61 -17.03 -6.31
C ILE A 389 1.66 -16.39 -5.38
N SER A 390 2.81 -17.01 -5.11
CA SER A 390 3.82 -16.36 -4.26
C SER A 390 4.39 -15.11 -4.93
N GLU A 391 4.92 -14.17 -4.14
CA GLU A 391 5.62 -13.01 -4.70
C GLU A 391 6.83 -13.42 -5.51
N LYS A 392 7.55 -14.45 -5.05
CA LYS A 392 8.71 -15.03 -5.73
C LYS A 392 8.41 -15.51 -7.15
N GLU A 393 7.25 -16.13 -7.35
CA GLU A 393 6.82 -16.66 -8.67
C GLU A 393 6.44 -15.55 -9.67
N LEU A 394 6.20 -14.33 -9.20
CA LEU A 394 5.74 -13.22 -10.04
C LEU A 394 6.72 -12.07 -10.16
N ASN A 395 7.79 -12.13 -9.39
CA ASN A 395 8.83 -11.13 -9.45
C ASN A 395 9.55 -11.21 -10.81
N ASP A 396 9.64 -10.06 -11.49
CA ASP A 396 10.38 -9.89 -12.75
C ASP A 396 9.96 -10.82 -13.91
N ILE A 397 8.71 -11.29 -13.93
CA ILE A 397 8.20 -12.08 -15.06
C ILE A 397 8.03 -11.21 -16.32
N SER A 398 8.46 -11.75 -17.46
CA SER A 398 8.37 -11.12 -18.78
C SER A 398 6.92 -10.99 -19.26
N ASP A 399 6.70 -10.14 -20.27
CA ASP A 399 5.38 -9.99 -20.89
C ASP A 399 4.84 -11.29 -21.48
N ASP A 400 5.71 -12.13 -22.06
CA ASP A 400 5.29 -13.42 -22.60
C ASP A 400 4.91 -14.39 -21.47
N GLU A 401 5.64 -14.40 -20.35
CA GLU A 401 5.26 -15.17 -19.17
C GLU A 401 3.91 -14.71 -18.58
N LYS A 402 3.65 -13.40 -18.55
CA LYS A 402 2.34 -12.85 -18.14
C LYS A 402 1.21 -13.32 -19.06
N LYS A 403 1.41 -13.30 -20.39
CA LYS A 403 0.43 -13.79 -21.38
C LYS A 403 0.14 -15.28 -21.17
N GLN A 404 1.19 -16.10 -21.04
CA GLN A 404 1.05 -17.55 -20.82
C GLN A 404 0.36 -17.86 -19.49
N LEU A 405 0.72 -17.13 -18.43
CA LEU A 405 0.06 -17.24 -17.13
C LEU A 405 -1.41 -16.80 -17.21
N PHE A 406 -1.73 -15.73 -17.93
CA PHE A 406 -3.11 -15.30 -18.14
C PHE A 406 -3.96 -16.37 -18.83
N ILE A 407 -3.44 -17.00 -19.89
CA ILE A 407 -4.12 -18.12 -20.57
C ILE A 407 -4.39 -19.28 -19.60
N GLN A 408 -3.37 -19.67 -18.84
CA GLN A 408 -3.48 -20.74 -17.84
C GLN A 408 -4.53 -20.39 -16.77
N MET A 409 -4.46 -19.18 -16.21
CA MET A 409 -5.34 -18.73 -15.13
C MET A 409 -6.78 -18.57 -15.59
N ALA A 410 -7.02 -17.97 -16.77
CA ALA A 410 -8.35 -17.86 -17.36
C ALA A 410 -8.97 -19.26 -17.60
N SER A 411 -8.17 -20.22 -18.06
CA SER A 411 -8.62 -21.60 -18.28
C SER A 411 -9.00 -22.29 -16.96
N ASN A 412 -8.15 -22.14 -15.93
CA ASN A 412 -8.42 -22.70 -14.60
C ASN A 412 -9.65 -22.06 -13.93
N VAL A 413 -9.81 -20.74 -14.06
CA VAL A 413 -10.94 -19.99 -13.51
C VAL A 413 -12.26 -20.45 -14.12
N SER A 414 -12.29 -20.59 -15.45
CA SER A 414 -13.45 -21.01 -16.23
C SER A 414 -13.75 -22.52 -16.14
N ASN A 415 -12.78 -23.32 -15.70
CA ASN A 415 -12.81 -24.78 -15.79
C ASN A 415 -13.05 -25.24 -17.25
N ARG A 416 -12.33 -24.58 -18.18
CA ARG A 416 -12.35 -24.86 -19.62
C ARG A 416 -10.96 -24.70 -20.19
N ASN A 417 -10.59 -25.56 -21.14
CA ASN A 417 -9.41 -25.36 -21.95
C ASN A 417 -9.68 -24.23 -22.97
N LEU A 418 -9.15 -23.04 -22.69
CA LEU A 418 -9.35 -21.85 -23.52
C LEU A 418 -8.37 -21.74 -24.70
N THR A 419 -7.61 -22.80 -25.01
CA THR A 419 -6.69 -22.81 -26.17
C THR A 419 -7.38 -22.30 -27.45
N PRO A 420 -8.57 -22.80 -27.85
CA PRO A 420 -9.21 -22.35 -29.09
C PRO A 420 -9.60 -20.87 -29.05
N PHE A 421 -10.00 -20.36 -27.88
CA PHE A 421 -10.36 -18.95 -27.71
C PHE A 421 -9.17 -18.03 -27.91
N PHE A 422 -8.03 -18.33 -27.28
CA PHE A 422 -6.84 -17.51 -27.37
C PHE A 422 -6.16 -17.61 -28.74
N GLU A 423 -6.15 -18.80 -29.35
CA GLU A 423 -5.70 -18.98 -30.74
C GLU A 423 -6.54 -18.14 -31.71
N LYS A 424 -7.87 -18.11 -31.54
CA LYS A 424 -8.77 -17.28 -32.37
C LYS A 424 -8.46 -15.78 -32.27
N TRP A 425 -8.00 -15.32 -31.12
CA TRP A 425 -7.57 -13.95 -30.87
C TRP A 425 -6.11 -13.66 -31.28
N GLY A 426 -5.36 -14.66 -31.74
CA GLY A 426 -3.94 -14.49 -32.08
C GLY A 426 -3.02 -14.32 -30.86
N LEU A 427 -3.47 -14.73 -29.67
CA LEU A 427 -2.66 -14.81 -28.45
C LEU A 427 -2.26 -16.27 -28.23
N MET A 428 -1.13 -16.68 -28.81
CA MET A 428 -0.82 -18.10 -28.95
C MET A 428 -0.36 -18.74 -27.62
N PRO A 429 -1.02 -19.81 -27.14
CA PRO A 429 -0.51 -20.59 -26.02
C PRO A 429 0.71 -21.40 -26.45
N SER A 430 1.75 -21.38 -25.61
CA SER A 430 2.91 -22.26 -25.76
C SER A 430 2.53 -23.72 -25.49
N GLU A 431 3.35 -24.66 -25.95
CA GLU A 431 3.16 -26.09 -25.65
C GLU A 431 3.21 -26.39 -24.14
N ILE A 432 4.03 -25.66 -23.38
CA ILE A 432 4.06 -25.75 -21.91
C ILE A 432 2.69 -25.36 -21.34
N THR A 433 2.11 -24.25 -21.81
CA THR A 433 0.80 -23.78 -21.37
C THR A 433 -0.31 -24.75 -21.76
N LYS A 434 -0.33 -25.22 -23.01
CA LYS A 434 -1.30 -26.22 -23.49
C LYS A 434 -1.26 -27.48 -22.64
N ASN A 435 -0.06 -27.97 -22.31
CA ASN A 435 0.12 -29.14 -21.45
C ASN A 435 -0.41 -28.93 -20.03
N LYS A 436 -0.28 -27.71 -19.46
CA LYS A 436 -0.81 -27.39 -18.12
C LYS A 436 -2.35 -27.35 -18.06
N ILE A 437 -3.03 -27.14 -19.20
CA ILE A 437 -4.50 -26.99 -19.26
C ILE A 437 -5.19 -28.12 -20.05
N LYS A 438 -4.44 -29.13 -20.51
CA LYS A 438 -4.94 -30.19 -21.41
C LYS A 438 -6.06 -31.03 -20.79
N ASP A 439 -6.03 -31.20 -19.47
CA ASP A 439 -6.98 -32.06 -18.73
C ASP A 439 -8.29 -31.32 -18.39
N LEU A 440 -8.38 -30.01 -18.70
CA LEU A 440 -9.62 -29.26 -18.55
C LEU A 440 -10.62 -29.60 -19.68
N PRO A 441 -11.93 -29.57 -19.40
CA PRO A 441 -12.95 -29.76 -20.42
C PRO A 441 -12.78 -28.76 -21.58
N LYS A 442 -13.03 -29.20 -22.82
CA LYS A 442 -12.98 -28.31 -23.99
C LYS A 442 -14.11 -27.28 -23.93
N LEU A 443 -13.93 -26.15 -24.62
CA LEU A 443 -15.03 -25.25 -24.91
C LEU A 443 -16.10 -25.96 -25.75
N GLU A 444 -17.36 -25.80 -25.37
CA GLU A 444 -18.53 -26.30 -26.10
C GLU A 444 -19.07 -25.26 -27.08
N LYS A 445 -18.76 -23.97 -26.87
CA LYS A 445 -19.28 -22.85 -27.66
C LYS A 445 -18.16 -21.93 -28.15
N GLU A 446 -18.42 -21.27 -29.27
CA GLU A 446 -17.53 -20.28 -29.88
C GLU A 446 -17.64 -18.92 -29.17
N ILE A 447 -17.22 -18.87 -27.91
CA ILE A 447 -17.39 -17.69 -27.04
C ILE A 447 -16.76 -16.41 -27.60
N TRP A 448 -15.80 -16.51 -28.52
CA TRP A 448 -15.17 -15.40 -29.23
C TRP A 448 -16.13 -14.65 -30.18
N PHE A 449 -17.34 -15.17 -30.45
CA PHE A 449 -18.39 -14.44 -31.15
C PHE A 449 -19.45 -13.82 -30.22
N GLY A 450 -19.25 -13.90 -28.89
CA GLY A 450 -20.12 -13.26 -27.92
C GLY A 450 -20.03 -11.73 -27.96
N ARG A 451 -21.17 -11.07 -27.81
CA ARG A 451 -21.31 -9.61 -27.61
C ARG A 451 -22.36 -9.31 -26.54
N ASP A 452 -22.38 -8.10 -25.97
CA ASP A 452 -23.32 -7.77 -24.87
C ASP A 452 -24.79 -8.00 -25.24
N SER A 453 -25.20 -7.64 -26.46
CA SER A 453 -26.58 -7.81 -26.93
C SER A 453 -26.97 -9.28 -27.19
N LYS A 454 -25.98 -10.16 -27.41
CA LYS A 454 -26.17 -11.59 -27.67
C LYS A 454 -25.00 -12.38 -27.08
N PRO A 455 -24.95 -12.54 -25.75
CA PRO A 455 -23.83 -13.21 -25.11
C PRO A 455 -23.85 -14.70 -25.44
N ILE A 456 -22.67 -15.27 -25.71
CA ILE A 456 -22.48 -16.71 -25.84
C ILE A 456 -21.98 -17.22 -24.50
N ILE A 457 -22.91 -17.65 -23.66
CA ILE A 457 -22.62 -18.14 -22.31
C ILE A 457 -22.13 -19.58 -22.39
N GLU A 458 -20.89 -19.87 -21.99
CA GLU A 458 -20.34 -21.23 -21.90
C GLU A 458 -20.90 -21.90 -20.62
N ASN A 459 -20.42 -21.46 -19.47
CA ASN A 459 -20.90 -21.85 -18.15
C ASN A 459 -20.71 -20.68 -17.18
N LYS A 460 -21.72 -20.35 -16.38
CA LYS A 460 -21.56 -19.31 -15.36
C LYS A 460 -20.70 -19.82 -14.21
N ILE A 461 -19.67 -19.05 -13.85
CA ILE A 461 -18.84 -19.33 -12.68
C ILE A 461 -19.63 -19.02 -11.41
N PRO A 462 -19.73 -19.98 -10.46
CA PRO A 462 -20.32 -19.72 -9.16
C PRO A 462 -19.63 -18.55 -8.44
N GLU A 463 -20.34 -17.88 -7.54
CA GLU A 463 -19.73 -16.80 -6.77
C GLU A 463 -18.55 -17.35 -5.95
N TYR A 464 -17.39 -16.70 -6.10
CA TYR A 464 -16.22 -17.06 -5.32
C TYR A 464 -16.32 -16.40 -3.94
N HIS A 465 -16.62 -17.21 -2.94
CA HIS A 465 -16.59 -16.79 -1.55
C HIS A 465 -15.21 -17.10 -0.97
N ALA A 466 -14.39 -16.06 -0.81
CA ALA A 466 -13.08 -16.21 -0.20
C ALA A 466 -13.25 -16.78 1.23
N PRO A 467 -12.64 -17.94 1.56
CA PRO A 467 -12.63 -18.44 2.92
C PRO A 467 -12.17 -17.33 3.85
N SER A 468 -12.97 -16.99 4.84
CA SER A 468 -12.74 -15.83 5.70
C SER A 468 -12.94 -16.17 7.16
N GLY A 469 -12.17 -15.50 8.02
CA GLY A 469 -12.12 -15.78 9.45
C GLY A 469 -10.73 -16.21 9.90
N GLY A 470 -10.66 -16.75 11.11
CA GLY A 470 -9.40 -17.02 11.79
C GLY A 470 -8.83 -15.79 12.49
N THR A 471 -8.13 -16.03 13.59
CA THR A 471 -7.38 -15.04 14.35
C THR A 471 -5.89 -15.30 14.13
N PRO A 472 -5.16 -14.40 13.47
CA PRO A 472 -3.71 -14.56 13.33
C PRO A 472 -3.03 -14.50 14.69
N ILE A 473 -2.01 -15.32 14.87
CA ILE A 473 -1.19 -15.39 16.08
C ILE A 473 0.15 -14.72 15.75
N PRO A 474 0.41 -13.49 16.25
CA PRO A 474 1.67 -12.80 16.00
C PRO A 474 2.87 -13.64 16.42
N GLN A 475 3.93 -13.63 15.62
CA GLN A 475 5.16 -14.37 15.88
C GLN A 475 6.33 -13.41 16.06
N THR A 476 7.29 -13.81 16.89
CA THR A 476 8.62 -13.18 16.97
C THR A 476 9.63 -14.19 16.48
N VAL A 477 10.43 -13.82 15.49
CA VAL A 477 11.45 -14.70 14.88
C VAL A 477 12.75 -13.94 14.66
N GLU A 478 13.85 -14.66 14.59
CA GLU A 478 15.17 -14.05 14.41
C GLU A 478 15.45 -13.67 12.95
N VAL A 479 16.35 -12.72 12.74
CA VAL A 479 16.85 -12.37 11.40
C VAL A 479 17.45 -13.60 10.72
N GLY A 480 17.12 -13.82 9.46
CA GLY A 480 17.47 -15.01 8.68
C GLY A 480 16.38 -16.10 8.67
N PHE A 481 15.31 -15.94 9.44
CA PHE A 481 14.15 -16.84 9.42
C PHE A 481 13.33 -16.70 8.13
N ASP A 482 12.79 -17.81 7.62
CA ASP A 482 11.99 -17.88 6.39
C ASP A 482 10.72 -18.72 6.56
N GLU A 483 9.93 -18.88 5.50
CA GLU A 483 8.66 -19.60 5.54
C GLU A 483 8.77 -21.08 5.97
N THR A 484 9.95 -21.70 5.89
CA THR A 484 10.17 -23.12 6.20
C THR A 484 10.28 -23.41 7.70
N GLY A 485 10.51 -22.37 8.51
CA GLY A 485 10.68 -22.51 9.95
C GLY A 485 9.37 -22.58 10.74
N PHE A 486 8.22 -22.28 10.14
CA PHE A 486 6.94 -22.28 10.84
C PHE A 486 6.23 -23.62 10.82
N ASP A 487 5.53 -23.94 11.92
CA ASP A 487 4.37 -24.84 11.86
C ASP A 487 3.13 -24.03 11.46
N PRO A 488 2.56 -24.25 10.26
CA PRO A 488 1.42 -23.48 9.79
C PRO A 488 0.22 -23.50 10.73
N ASN A 489 0.02 -24.58 11.49
CA ASN A 489 -1.13 -24.73 12.39
C ASN A 489 -1.06 -23.81 13.61
N ASN A 490 0.13 -23.30 13.94
CA ASN A 490 0.33 -22.38 15.07
C ASN A 490 0.23 -20.90 14.68
N LEU A 491 -0.06 -20.60 13.42
CA LEU A 491 -0.10 -19.23 12.90
C LEU A 491 -1.51 -18.63 12.88
N VAL A 492 -2.55 -19.46 12.78
CA VAL A 492 -3.96 -19.00 12.73
C VAL A 492 -4.84 -19.91 13.57
N LYS A 493 -5.60 -19.35 14.52
CA LYS A 493 -6.57 -20.07 15.35
C LYS A 493 -8.01 -19.64 15.07
N ASN A 494 -8.99 -20.35 15.65
CA ASN A 494 -10.41 -20.00 15.56
C ASN A 494 -10.93 -19.90 14.11
N LEU A 495 -10.47 -20.79 13.24
CA LEU A 495 -11.04 -20.91 11.90
C LEU A 495 -12.45 -21.51 11.97
N PRO A 496 -13.39 -21.05 11.12
CA PRO A 496 -14.67 -21.72 10.94
C PRO A 496 -14.48 -23.21 10.63
N HIS A 497 -15.41 -24.07 11.07
CA HIS A 497 -15.25 -25.53 10.99
C HIS A 497 -15.14 -26.07 9.56
N ASN A 498 -15.63 -25.31 8.57
CA ASN A 498 -15.54 -25.65 7.15
C ASN A 498 -14.25 -25.12 6.47
N ILE A 499 -13.32 -24.53 7.22
CA ILE A 499 -12.08 -23.94 6.72
C ILE A 499 -10.88 -24.58 7.43
N LYS A 500 -9.85 -24.91 6.66
CA LYS A 500 -8.58 -25.47 7.17
C LYS A 500 -7.37 -24.75 6.58
N ILE A 501 -6.24 -24.84 7.27
CA ILE A 501 -4.94 -24.39 6.77
C ILE A 501 -4.42 -25.44 5.78
N THR A 502 -3.86 -25.02 4.64
CA THR A 502 -3.34 -25.97 3.64
C THR A 502 -1.90 -26.38 3.90
N GLY A 503 -1.19 -25.62 4.74
CA GLY A 503 0.24 -25.75 5.00
C GLY A 503 1.11 -24.82 4.17
N LYS A 504 0.55 -24.15 3.15
CA LYS A 504 1.29 -23.16 2.35
C LYS A 504 1.45 -21.84 3.12
N ILE A 505 2.69 -21.36 3.20
CA ILE A 505 3.06 -20.06 3.75
C ILE A 505 3.80 -19.28 2.65
N ASP A 506 3.47 -18.00 2.48
CA ASP A 506 4.20 -17.06 1.61
C ASP A 506 4.73 -15.91 2.49
N MET A 507 6.05 -15.77 2.56
CA MET A 507 6.73 -14.75 3.35
C MET A 507 8.07 -14.41 2.68
N LYS A 508 8.54 -13.17 2.83
CA LYS A 508 9.95 -12.86 2.54
C LYS A 508 10.81 -13.23 3.75
N PRO A 509 12.01 -13.81 3.55
CA PRO A 509 12.94 -14.02 4.65
C PRO A 509 13.18 -12.72 5.44
N ILE A 510 13.26 -12.83 6.77
CA ILE A 510 13.44 -11.68 7.66
C ILE A 510 14.88 -11.19 7.54
N ALA A 511 15.09 -10.13 6.76
CA ALA A 511 16.43 -9.58 6.52
C ALA A 511 16.91 -8.61 7.60
N GLU A 512 15.99 -8.01 8.36
CA GLU A 512 16.26 -7.01 9.40
C GLU A 512 15.26 -7.15 10.55
N ALA A 513 15.62 -6.61 11.72
CA ALA A 513 14.70 -6.54 12.84
C ALA A 513 13.57 -5.53 12.56
N GLY A 514 12.37 -5.82 13.07
CA GLY A 514 11.18 -4.98 12.88
C GLY A 514 9.95 -5.72 12.36
N SER A 515 8.92 -4.97 11.98
CA SER A 515 7.63 -5.54 11.57
C SER A 515 7.67 -6.10 10.14
N SER A 516 7.15 -7.32 9.99
CA SER A 516 6.95 -8.02 8.73
C SER A 516 5.61 -8.81 8.77
N VAL A 517 5.28 -9.52 7.69
CA VAL A 517 4.03 -10.27 7.56
C VAL A 517 4.26 -11.59 6.83
N ALA A 518 3.74 -12.68 7.40
CA ALA A 518 3.57 -13.95 6.71
C ALA A 518 2.13 -14.10 6.19
N LYS A 519 1.95 -14.80 5.08
CA LYS A 519 0.64 -15.10 4.50
C LYS A 519 0.39 -16.60 4.58
N VAL A 520 -0.67 -17.00 5.29
CA VAL A 520 -1.02 -18.41 5.50
C VAL A 520 -2.21 -18.79 4.66
N GLU A 521 -2.07 -19.82 3.82
CA GLU A 521 -3.15 -20.26 2.94
C GLU A 521 -4.20 -21.07 3.72
N ILE A 522 -5.45 -20.63 3.58
CA ILE A 522 -6.63 -21.33 4.07
C ILE A 522 -7.51 -21.77 2.90
N ILE A 523 -8.23 -22.87 3.08
CA ILE A 523 -9.11 -23.47 2.07
C ILE A 523 -10.45 -23.86 2.70
N ASP A 524 -11.54 -23.70 1.95
CA ASP A 524 -12.85 -24.23 2.34
C ASP A 524 -13.08 -25.67 1.82
N GLN A 525 -14.23 -26.26 2.17
CA GLN A 525 -14.60 -27.63 1.77
C GLN A 525 -14.80 -27.81 0.26
N ILE A 526 -15.07 -26.75 -0.49
CA ILE A 526 -15.30 -26.80 -1.95
C ILE A 526 -14.07 -26.36 -2.75
N GLY A 527 -12.97 -26.02 -2.07
CA GLY A 527 -11.67 -25.75 -2.68
C GLY A 527 -11.36 -24.28 -2.94
N ASN A 528 -12.21 -23.33 -2.50
CA ASN A 528 -11.84 -21.91 -2.56
C ASN A 528 -10.74 -21.64 -1.55
N LYS A 529 -9.84 -20.72 -1.89
CA LYS A 529 -8.62 -20.41 -1.13
C LYS A 529 -8.53 -18.93 -0.74
N ASN A 530 -7.85 -18.64 0.34
CA ASN A 530 -7.50 -17.28 0.75
C ASN A 530 -6.17 -17.29 1.51
N MET A 531 -5.55 -16.13 1.69
CA MET A 531 -4.29 -15.98 2.40
C MET A 531 -4.49 -15.02 3.57
N VAL A 532 -4.37 -15.51 4.81
CA VAL A 532 -4.51 -14.71 6.03
C VAL A 532 -3.16 -14.11 6.41
N PHE A 533 -3.15 -12.81 6.73
CA PHE A 533 -1.94 -12.11 7.19
C PHE A 533 -1.67 -12.41 8.66
N VAL A 534 -0.43 -12.82 8.95
CA VAL A 534 0.08 -13.10 10.28
C VAL A 534 1.22 -12.11 10.56
N PRO A 535 1.08 -11.22 11.56
CA PRO A 535 2.13 -10.27 11.92
C PRO A 535 3.38 -11.00 12.42
N ILE A 536 4.54 -10.60 11.90
CA ILE A 536 5.84 -11.12 12.28
C ILE A 536 6.67 -9.97 12.84
N ASN A 537 7.36 -10.19 13.95
CA ASN A 537 8.35 -9.28 14.50
C ASN A 537 9.73 -9.92 14.40
N GLY A 538 10.56 -9.39 13.51
CA GLY A 538 11.97 -9.74 13.38
C GLY A 538 12.77 -9.20 14.56
N VAL A 539 13.65 -10.01 15.13
CA VAL A 539 14.59 -9.64 16.19
C VAL A 539 15.99 -10.12 15.82
N TYR A 540 17.04 -9.49 16.37
CA TYR A 540 18.41 -9.92 16.07
C TYR A 540 18.78 -11.22 16.79
N GLY A 541 18.21 -11.53 17.96
CA GLY A 541 18.58 -12.77 18.66
C GLY A 541 20.09 -12.83 18.96
N ASP A 542 20.74 -13.94 18.61
CA ASP A 542 22.19 -14.13 18.69
C ASP A 542 22.86 -13.91 17.32
N SER A 543 23.24 -12.65 17.04
CA SER A 543 23.66 -12.21 15.72
C SER A 543 24.85 -11.27 15.69
N ILE A 544 25.57 -11.27 14.58
CA ILE A 544 26.54 -10.24 14.20
C ILE A 544 26.01 -9.49 12.97
N LEU A 545 25.87 -8.17 13.11
CA LEU A 545 25.41 -7.25 12.08
C LEU A 545 26.60 -6.44 11.55
N PHE A 546 26.73 -6.41 10.23
CA PHE A 546 27.73 -5.65 9.48
C PHE A 546 27.04 -4.50 8.75
N GLN A 547 27.40 -3.26 9.05
CA GLN A 547 26.84 -2.09 8.37
C GLN A 547 27.78 -1.53 7.29
N GLY A 548 27.18 -1.05 6.20
CA GLY A 548 27.86 -0.30 5.15
C GLY A 548 27.80 1.22 5.38
N LEU A 549 28.10 2.00 4.33
CA LEU A 549 28.06 3.46 4.35
C LEU A 549 26.67 4.00 4.72
N SER A 550 26.56 5.01 5.58
CA SER A 550 25.25 5.53 6.05
C SER A 550 24.46 4.54 6.91
N ASN A 551 25.15 3.58 7.53
CA ASN A 551 24.61 2.63 8.51
C ASN A 551 23.53 1.69 7.95
N TRP A 552 23.51 1.45 6.63
CA TRP A 552 22.63 0.44 6.07
C TRP A 552 23.12 -0.96 6.45
N ASN A 553 22.20 -1.87 6.77
CA ASN A 553 22.55 -3.22 7.22
C ASN A 553 22.99 -4.08 6.03
N SER A 554 24.31 -4.22 5.85
CA SER A 554 24.89 -4.93 4.73
C SER A 554 24.68 -6.44 4.84
N ALA A 555 24.99 -7.03 5.99
CA ALA A 555 24.79 -8.44 6.24
C ALA A 555 24.49 -8.68 7.72
N THR A 556 23.65 -9.65 8.02
CA THR A 556 23.44 -10.18 9.38
C THR A 556 23.74 -11.67 9.37
N LEU A 557 24.54 -12.11 10.34
CA LEU A 557 24.82 -13.51 10.64
C LEU A 557 24.12 -13.88 11.94
N THR A 558 23.32 -14.93 11.94
CA THR A 558 22.51 -15.37 13.09
C THR A 558 22.80 -16.82 13.40
N ILE A 559 22.89 -17.18 14.69
CA ILE A 559 23.06 -18.57 15.10
C ILE A 559 21.70 -19.30 15.10
N ASP A 560 21.56 -20.30 14.23
CA ASP A 560 20.47 -21.29 14.34
C ASP A 560 20.90 -22.37 15.35
N HIS A 561 20.54 -22.16 16.62
CA HIS A 561 20.90 -23.08 17.72
C HIS A 561 20.33 -24.48 17.54
N ALA A 562 19.16 -24.61 16.90
CA ALA A 562 18.49 -25.90 16.72
C ALA A 562 19.21 -26.76 15.67
N LYS A 563 19.68 -26.14 14.59
CA LYS A 563 20.40 -26.81 13.50
C LYS A 563 21.91 -26.79 13.66
N LYS A 564 22.44 -26.00 14.61
CA LYS A 564 23.87 -25.68 14.77
C LYS A 564 24.50 -25.13 13.49
N GLN A 565 23.77 -24.21 12.86
CA GLN A 565 24.18 -23.56 11.62
C GLN A 565 24.24 -22.04 11.77
N LEU A 566 25.09 -21.39 10.99
CA LEU A 566 25.03 -19.95 10.79
C LEU A 566 24.04 -19.64 9.66
N LYS A 567 23.09 -18.76 9.93
CA LYS A 567 22.22 -18.15 8.91
C LYS A 567 22.80 -16.81 8.52
N ALA A 568 22.91 -16.56 7.23
CA ALA A 568 23.41 -15.30 6.71
C ALA A 568 22.38 -14.68 5.76
N ILE A 569 22.07 -13.41 5.94
CA ILE A 569 21.12 -12.69 5.10
C ILE A 569 21.58 -11.25 4.85
N SER A 570 21.14 -10.69 3.73
CA SER A 570 21.29 -9.29 3.38
C SER A 570 19.99 -8.77 2.77
N PRO A 571 19.51 -7.57 3.16
CA PRO A 571 18.39 -6.91 2.49
C PRO A 571 18.75 -6.43 1.08
N GLY A 572 20.05 -6.31 0.74
CA GLY A 572 20.54 -5.79 -0.54
C GLY A 572 21.80 -6.51 -1.02
N LYS A 573 21.67 -7.75 -1.52
CA LYS A 573 22.83 -8.58 -1.92
C LYS A 573 23.74 -7.96 -2.99
N ASN A 574 23.19 -7.09 -3.83
CA ASN A 574 23.90 -6.42 -4.91
C ASN A 574 24.19 -4.93 -4.62
N GLU A 575 23.71 -4.41 -3.49
CA GLU A 575 23.92 -3.02 -3.09
C GLU A 575 25.35 -2.81 -2.64
N ILE A 576 25.97 -1.71 -3.08
CA ILE A 576 27.36 -1.39 -2.73
C ILE A 576 27.45 -1.17 -1.21
N ILE A 577 28.33 -1.94 -0.55
CA ILE A 577 28.54 -1.85 0.90
C ILE A 577 29.09 -0.48 1.28
N HIS A 578 30.19 -0.09 0.67
CA HIS A 578 30.85 1.18 0.90
C HIS A 578 31.71 1.58 -0.32
N PRO A 579 31.34 2.64 -1.07
CA PRO A 579 31.95 2.98 -2.35
C PRO A 579 33.42 3.43 -2.25
N TYR A 580 33.91 3.78 -1.06
CA TYR A 580 35.27 4.27 -0.85
C TYR A 580 36.30 3.18 -0.47
N PHE A 581 35.88 1.93 -0.26
CA PHE A 581 36.77 0.82 0.11
C PHE A 581 36.85 -0.22 -1.01
N SER A 582 37.92 -0.17 -1.81
CA SER A 582 38.16 -1.12 -2.90
C SER A 582 38.69 -2.48 -2.44
N ASN A 583 39.00 -2.62 -1.16
CA ASN A 583 39.54 -3.83 -0.52
C ASN A 583 38.47 -4.51 0.36
N SER A 584 38.87 -5.57 1.06
CA SER A 584 38.05 -6.21 2.09
C SER A 584 37.60 -5.16 3.12
N TYR A 585 36.30 -4.94 3.21
CA TYR A 585 35.70 -4.00 4.14
C TYR A 585 35.29 -4.69 5.46
N TYR A 586 34.88 -5.95 5.39
CA TYR A 586 34.79 -6.81 6.56
C TYR A 586 35.05 -8.27 6.19
N SER A 587 35.44 -9.07 7.18
CA SER A 587 35.66 -10.50 7.00
C SER A 587 35.21 -11.30 8.21
N PHE A 588 34.91 -12.58 7.97
CA PHE A 588 34.44 -13.53 8.97
C PHE A 588 35.18 -14.84 8.77
N LYS A 589 35.84 -15.31 9.83
CA LYS A 589 36.57 -16.57 9.86
C LYS A 589 36.09 -17.44 11.00
N VAL A 590 36.12 -18.75 10.81
CA VAL A 590 35.80 -19.75 11.83
C VAL A 590 36.96 -20.72 11.95
N TYR A 591 37.39 -20.99 13.18
CA TYR A 591 38.43 -21.94 13.54
C TYR A 591 37.84 -23.05 14.41
N ASP A 592 38.33 -24.27 14.22
CA ASP A 592 37.94 -25.43 15.00
C ASP A 592 38.41 -25.31 16.44
N LYS A 593 37.50 -25.56 17.38
CA LYS A 593 37.71 -25.39 18.83
C LYS A 593 38.88 -26.19 19.43
N ASP A 594 39.25 -27.33 18.81
CA ASP A 594 40.22 -28.26 19.39
C ASP A 594 41.59 -28.21 18.67
N THR A 595 41.60 -27.74 17.42
CA THR A 595 42.75 -27.89 16.52
C THR A 595 43.28 -26.59 15.95
N ASP A 596 42.60 -25.46 16.18
CA ASP A 596 42.86 -24.15 15.56
C ASP A 596 42.84 -24.19 14.02
N ALA A 597 42.29 -25.25 13.41
CA ALA A 597 42.20 -25.39 11.97
C ALA A 597 41.14 -24.43 11.41
N GLU A 598 41.48 -23.68 10.36
CA GLU A 598 40.53 -22.80 9.67
C GLU A 598 39.43 -23.63 8.97
N LYS A 599 38.18 -23.42 9.38
CA LYS A 599 36.99 -24.07 8.81
C LYS A 599 36.31 -23.21 7.75
N LEU A 600 36.39 -21.90 7.90
CA LEU A 600 35.78 -20.92 7.00
C LEU A 600 36.57 -19.63 7.00
N SER A 601 36.71 -19.01 5.84
CA SER A 601 37.30 -17.69 5.69
C SER A 601 36.64 -16.97 4.53
N VAL A 602 35.96 -15.87 4.83
CA VAL A 602 35.15 -15.12 3.86
C VAL A 602 35.32 -13.63 4.10
N SER A 603 35.39 -12.85 3.02
CA SER A 603 35.43 -11.39 3.09
C SER A 603 34.43 -10.76 2.12
N ALA A 604 34.01 -9.55 2.43
CA ALA A 604 33.21 -8.71 1.56
C ALA A 604 34.03 -7.48 1.15
N ILE A 605 33.99 -7.12 -0.13
CA ILE A 605 34.71 -5.96 -0.68
C ILE A 605 33.77 -4.76 -0.64
N GLY A 606 34.23 -3.62 -0.12
CA GLY A 606 33.37 -2.44 0.08
C GLY A 606 32.68 -1.95 -1.20
N THR A 607 33.40 -1.90 -2.33
CA THR A 607 32.86 -1.47 -3.63
C THR A 607 31.95 -2.50 -4.33
N LYS A 608 31.70 -3.66 -3.71
CA LYS A 608 30.81 -4.71 -4.22
C LYS A 608 29.64 -4.91 -3.26
N GLY A 609 28.67 -5.74 -3.65
CA GLY A 609 27.59 -6.18 -2.77
C GLY A 609 27.98 -7.37 -1.88
N PRO A 610 27.26 -7.57 -0.76
CA PRO A 610 27.55 -8.62 0.23
C PRO A 610 27.10 -10.03 -0.20
N GLY A 611 26.55 -10.19 -1.41
CA GLY A 611 25.96 -11.44 -1.87
C GLY A 611 26.87 -12.68 -1.77
N GLU A 612 28.13 -12.58 -2.19
CA GLU A 612 29.08 -13.71 -2.09
C GLU A 612 29.41 -14.05 -0.62
N PHE A 613 29.61 -13.03 0.21
CA PHE A 613 29.87 -13.19 1.64
C PHE A 613 28.72 -13.93 2.32
N VAL A 614 27.49 -13.47 2.10
CA VAL A 614 26.27 -14.09 2.64
C VAL A 614 26.11 -15.52 2.15
N ASN A 615 26.26 -15.76 0.84
CA ASN A 615 26.00 -17.09 0.26
C ASN A 615 27.00 -18.15 0.76
N LYS A 616 28.25 -17.78 1.05
CA LYS A 616 29.28 -18.72 1.57
C LYS A 616 29.08 -19.09 3.04
N ILE A 617 28.51 -18.19 3.84
CA ILE A 617 28.28 -18.42 5.28
C ILE A 617 26.92 -19.09 5.52
N ASN A 618 25.92 -18.84 4.67
CA ASN A 618 24.56 -19.32 4.93
C ASN A 618 24.49 -20.85 5.00
N ASN A 619 23.92 -21.37 6.08
CA ASN A 619 23.85 -22.78 6.47
C ASN A 619 25.20 -23.42 6.84
N PHE A 620 26.25 -22.64 7.12
CA PHE A 620 27.54 -23.16 7.58
C PHE A 620 27.40 -23.86 8.93
N GLN A 621 27.91 -25.09 9.04
CA GLN A 621 27.82 -25.90 10.25
C GLN A 621 28.93 -25.54 11.25
N PHE A 622 28.55 -25.33 12.52
CA PHE A 622 29.50 -25.02 13.59
C PHE A 622 29.38 -26.00 14.76
N ASN A 623 30.41 -26.02 15.60
CA ASN A 623 30.39 -26.64 16.92
C ASN A 623 30.45 -25.55 17.99
N TYR A 624 29.73 -25.74 19.09
CA TYR A 624 29.94 -24.86 20.25
C TYR A 624 31.40 -24.99 20.73
N GLY A 625 32.04 -23.85 20.96
CA GLY A 625 33.47 -23.73 21.21
C GLY A 625 34.28 -23.28 20.00
N ASP A 626 33.74 -23.35 18.78
CA ASP A 626 34.45 -22.83 17.60
C ASP A 626 34.76 -21.33 17.79
N ILE A 627 35.96 -20.94 17.37
CA ILE A 627 36.45 -19.56 17.48
C ILE A 627 36.11 -18.81 16.20
N VAL A 628 35.56 -17.62 16.34
CA VAL A 628 35.17 -16.73 15.25
C VAL A 628 36.02 -15.48 15.32
N VAL A 629 36.69 -15.16 14.21
CA VAL A 629 37.45 -13.92 14.08
C VAL A 629 36.75 -13.04 13.06
N VAL A 630 36.34 -11.86 13.50
CA VAL A 630 35.61 -10.87 12.69
C VAL A 630 36.48 -9.64 12.52
N PHE A 631 36.64 -9.20 11.28
CA PHE A 631 37.29 -7.93 10.95
C PHE A 631 36.27 -6.96 10.36
N HIS A 632 36.34 -5.68 10.74
CA HIS A 632 35.61 -4.59 10.10
C HIS A 632 36.52 -3.37 9.94
N GLU A 633 36.52 -2.76 8.75
CA GLU A 633 37.32 -1.58 8.43
C GLU A 633 36.83 -0.33 9.20
N GLU A 634 35.55 -0.29 9.53
CA GLU A 634 34.93 0.71 10.43
C GLU A 634 34.35 0.00 11.67
N PRO A 635 35.13 -0.22 12.73
CA PRO A 635 34.75 -1.09 13.85
C PRO A 635 33.49 -0.68 14.64
N ASP A 636 33.07 0.58 14.54
CA ASP A 636 31.83 1.14 15.09
C ASP A 636 30.57 0.74 14.30
N ARG A 637 30.73 0.19 13.10
CA ARG A 637 29.67 -0.34 12.22
C ARG A 637 29.48 -1.86 12.34
N LEU A 638 30.18 -2.49 13.28
CA LEU A 638 30.02 -3.90 13.63
C LEU A 638 29.25 -4.01 14.94
N HIS A 639 28.07 -4.63 14.88
CA HIS A 639 27.21 -4.78 16.04
C HIS A 639 27.04 -6.25 16.39
N LEU A 640 27.16 -6.58 17.67
CA LEU A 640 26.89 -7.90 18.20
C LEU A 640 25.63 -7.86 19.05
N TYR A 641 24.76 -8.83 18.85
CA TYR A 641 23.56 -9.04 19.63
C TYR A 641 23.64 -10.42 20.27
N ASN A 642 23.39 -10.48 21.57
CA ASN A 642 23.14 -11.72 22.29
C ASN A 642 21.78 -11.60 22.97
N ASN A 643 20.89 -12.55 22.73
CA ASN A 643 19.50 -12.56 23.19
C ASN A 643 18.78 -11.25 22.84
N ASN A 644 18.96 -10.78 21.60
CA ASN A 644 18.42 -9.54 21.06
C ASN A 644 18.86 -8.26 21.82
N LYS A 645 19.90 -8.35 22.65
CA LYS A 645 20.50 -7.18 23.31
C LYS A 645 21.85 -6.91 22.66
N GLU A 646 22.03 -5.68 22.23
CA GLU A 646 23.31 -5.23 21.71
C GLU A 646 24.37 -5.30 22.81
N VAL A 647 25.49 -5.95 22.51
CA VAL A 647 26.64 -6.06 23.39
C VAL A 647 27.60 -4.93 23.04
N LEU A 648 27.90 -4.09 24.02
CA LEU A 648 28.88 -3.02 23.84
C LEU A 648 30.24 -3.60 23.43
N GLN A 649 30.81 -3.04 22.37
CA GLN A 649 32.09 -3.44 21.85
C GLN A 649 33.09 -2.29 21.91
N ASP A 650 34.38 -2.63 21.91
CA ASP A 650 35.41 -1.62 21.69
C ASP A 650 35.38 -1.19 20.22
N ASN A 651 35.03 0.07 19.99
CA ASN A 651 34.91 0.67 18.67
C ASN A 651 36.25 1.15 18.10
N ALA A 652 37.37 0.93 18.80
CA ALA A 652 38.72 1.17 18.27
C ALA A 652 39.35 -0.09 17.65
N VAL A 653 38.77 -1.27 17.92
CA VAL A 653 39.38 -2.56 17.56
C VAL A 653 38.76 -3.10 16.27
N HIS A 654 39.54 -3.11 15.19
CA HIS A 654 39.10 -3.61 13.88
C HIS A 654 38.88 -5.13 13.83
N THR A 655 39.65 -5.91 14.60
CA THR A 655 39.57 -7.37 14.61
C THR A 655 39.13 -7.85 15.99
N LYS A 656 38.00 -8.54 16.06
CA LYS A 656 37.41 -9.06 17.30
C LYS A 656 37.28 -10.58 17.23
N THR A 657 37.55 -11.24 18.34
CA THR A 657 37.48 -12.70 18.47
C THR A 657 36.36 -13.09 19.41
N TYR A 658 35.57 -14.09 19.01
CA TYR A 658 34.46 -14.62 19.78
C TYR A 658 34.49 -16.14 19.80
N VAL A 659 33.88 -16.73 20.82
CA VAL A 659 33.56 -18.16 20.87
C VAL A 659 32.08 -18.34 20.60
N ILE A 660 31.71 -19.29 19.73
CA ILE A 660 30.30 -19.64 19.52
C ILE A 660 29.82 -20.49 20.71
N THR A 661 28.83 -20.01 21.43
CA THR A 661 28.27 -20.68 22.62
C THR A 661 26.78 -20.95 22.47
N SER A 662 26.19 -21.69 23.41
CA SER A 662 24.74 -21.87 23.49
C SER A 662 23.98 -20.58 23.87
N THR A 663 24.69 -19.48 24.10
CA THR A 663 24.17 -18.16 24.49
C THR A 663 24.71 -17.06 23.56
N GLY A 664 24.95 -17.41 22.30
CA GLY A 664 25.45 -16.49 21.28
C GLY A 664 26.97 -16.42 21.16
N PHE A 665 27.47 -15.36 20.54
CA PHE A 665 28.91 -15.11 20.36
C PHE A 665 29.45 -14.42 21.62
N GLN A 666 30.38 -15.06 22.32
CA GLN A 666 30.95 -14.52 23.55
C GLN A 666 32.38 -14.04 23.30
N ALA A 667 32.71 -12.84 23.76
CA ALA A 667 34.07 -12.32 23.64
C ALA A 667 35.05 -13.25 24.38
N GLU A 668 36.15 -13.57 23.73
CA GLU A 668 37.25 -14.27 24.38
C GLU A 668 37.98 -13.23 25.25
N TYR A 669 37.77 -13.26 26.57
CA TYR A 669 38.57 -12.46 27.49
C TYR A 669 39.97 -13.10 27.57
N SER A 670 40.92 -12.51 26.85
CA SER A 670 42.35 -12.83 26.95
C SER A 670 42.92 -12.45 28.32
#